data_AF-A0A7V9RE45-F1
#
_entry.id   AF-A0A7V9RE45-F1
#
_cell.length_a   1.000
_cell.length_b   1.000
_cell.length_c   1.000
_cell.angle_alpha   90.00
_cell.angle_beta   90.00
_cell.angle_gamma   90.00
#
_symmetry.space_group_name_H-M   'P 1'
#
loop_
_entity.id
_entity.type
_entity.pdbx_description
1 polymer ?
#
loop_
_entity_poly.entity_id
_entity_poly.type
_entity_poly.pdbx_seq_one_letter_code
_entity_poly.pdbx_strand_id
1 'polypeptide(L)'
;MRSLLGVWIAAAVIGCGDNHLPIGQELLHSRDLAIVAHSDDDLVYLQPDQLERTRRGGATIVYVTDGRDDADRRHSGLMLAYSAATGFADWQCGWMPIADHFVEHCRLEDARLSLVFLGYPEGDPAGTDPTSIARLWDGSLTVAISVGDLTASYTREDLIAVLTELVVLTQPNTVRTLDLAGVHGLDHADHAITGAAALIAVAAAEVEPGQAPPEVITFRAGGNDADPATLIDPLFDRSAGVLAFYDGCVERTAPCGEPAPAITEEHATSLRRRYATSFRFASGQLRVAGSESCVVAAADGPLDIVPCPAPESWSLTPDGLLHVGDRCLETIAVNGELLATSRCTPDAVSRFFLDDEGHIWIGAVPPAAAGGALYCLGIVGNRPGAARCGPELAPLWELTPSPIEHPRPAGLPTGRAVRLADVDGDDRADLCAVIGGKLRCSPGDGTGGFGPLVDKATLAVEPESLVIGDVDGDGRADACGRDSSGLACAVAPSFIVERWSPAFARVGPADASDRSLAAIDSDNNGAAEICGVSFDGVICAQHDLTQLPPVRSPWPDRAAPLWVGELDGDRRADWCSRTPTGIACGVDLLSNVTTDGVPWTYSLSGILDPTPDDVVTSGMADVDGDGRSDLCGIFDRGTGPQIACARSQGFGFGPLALLASLPDGTYDALWLGDLDGDGLADVCVDDGTTLYCVPAR
;
A
#
# COMPACT_ATOMS: atom_id res chain seq x y z
N MET A 1 9.83 -20.73 49.03
CA MET A 1 9.25 -21.81 49.86
C MET A 1 7.77 -21.95 49.52
N ARG A 2 7.45 -22.98 48.71
CA ARG A 2 6.19 -23.74 48.57
C ARG A 2 6.06 -24.16 47.11
N SER A 3 6.71 -25.29 46.84
CA SER A 3 6.61 -26.07 45.61
C SER A 3 5.27 -26.80 45.62
N LEU A 4 4.49 -26.66 44.55
CA LEU A 4 3.37 -27.55 44.25
C LEU A 4 3.72 -28.28 42.96
N LEU A 5 4.23 -29.50 43.12
CA LEU A 5 4.32 -30.50 42.07
C LEU A 5 2.88 -30.97 41.77
N GLY A 6 2.32 -30.53 40.65
CA GLY A 6 1.13 -31.13 40.06
C GLY A 6 1.54 -32.30 39.17
N VAL A 7 1.18 -33.51 39.58
CA VAL A 7 1.39 -34.74 38.81
C VAL A 7 0.43 -34.75 37.61
N TRP A 8 0.98 -34.73 36.40
CA TRP A 8 0.21 -35.01 35.18
C TRP A 8 -0.03 -36.52 35.09
N ILE A 9 -1.27 -36.95 35.30
CA ILE A 9 -1.72 -38.30 34.98
C ILE A 9 -2.08 -38.29 33.49
N ALA A 10 -1.22 -38.90 32.67
CA ALA A 10 -1.55 -39.23 31.30
C ALA A 10 -2.63 -40.33 31.30
N ALA A 11 -3.89 -39.94 31.15
CA ALA A 11 -4.96 -40.86 30.80
C ALA A 11 -4.85 -41.13 29.30
N ALA A 12 -4.27 -42.27 28.93
CA ALA A 12 -4.36 -42.79 27.57
C ALA A 12 -5.82 -43.19 27.29
N VAL A 13 -6.58 -42.26 26.71
CA VAL A 13 -7.85 -42.57 26.06
C VAL A 13 -7.49 -43.22 24.73
N ILE A 14 -7.59 -44.55 24.68
CA ILE A 14 -7.68 -45.27 23.40
C ILE A 14 -9.09 -44.98 22.89
N GLY A 15 -9.23 -43.87 22.18
CA GLY A 15 -10.42 -43.50 21.44
C GLY A 15 -10.50 -44.33 20.16
N CYS A 16 -11.71 -44.80 19.86
CA CYS A 16 -12.05 -45.44 18.60
C CYS A 16 -11.77 -44.48 17.42
N GLY A 17 -11.62 -45.04 16.22
CA GLY A 17 -11.30 -44.30 15.00
C GLY A 17 -12.41 -43.33 14.58
N ASP A 18 -12.31 -42.11 15.09
CA ASP A 18 -13.08 -40.95 14.67
C ASP A 18 -12.10 -40.10 13.86
N ASN A 19 -12.42 -39.76 12.61
CA ASN A 19 -11.54 -39.09 11.63
C ASN A 19 -11.20 -37.62 11.99
N HIS A 20 -11.13 -37.26 13.27
CA HIS A 20 -10.81 -35.90 13.68
C HIS A 20 -9.31 -35.62 13.49
N LEU A 21 -9.00 -34.49 12.84
CA LEU A 21 -7.64 -33.98 12.76
C LEU A 21 -7.03 -33.84 14.18
N PRO A 22 -5.70 -34.04 14.34
CA PRO A 22 -5.02 -33.88 15.64
C PRO A 22 -5.08 -32.42 16.14
N ILE A 23 -4.58 -32.14 17.34
CA ILE A 23 -4.33 -30.76 17.77
C ILE A 23 -3.33 -30.13 16.79
N GLY A 24 -3.71 -28.98 16.22
CA GLY A 24 -2.92 -28.22 15.26
C GLY A 24 -1.63 -27.68 15.85
N GLN A 25 -0.69 -27.31 14.97
CA GLN A 25 0.50 -26.58 15.41
C GLN A 25 0.13 -25.17 15.84
N GLU A 26 0.96 -24.55 16.69
CA GLU A 26 0.77 -23.15 17.04
C GLU A 26 0.97 -22.25 15.81
N LEU A 27 0.13 -21.21 15.68
CA LEU A 27 0.39 -20.14 14.72
C LEU A 27 1.66 -19.40 15.13
N LEU A 28 2.47 -19.06 14.14
CA LEU A 28 3.70 -18.32 14.33
C LEU A 28 3.57 -16.92 13.75
N HIS A 29 4.47 -16.04 14.19
CA HIS A 29 4.67 -14.73 13.58
C HIS A 29 4.81 -14.87 12.06
N SER A 30 4.07 -14.04 11.33
CA SER A 30 4.07 -13.97 9.88
C SER A 30 4.01 -12.51 9.46
N ARG A 31 4.91 -12.08 8.55
CA ARG A 31 4.95 -10.69 8.09
C ARG A 31 3.72 -10.30 7.28
N ASP A 32 3.09 -11.28 6.65
CA ASP A 32 1.95 -11.12 5.75
C ASP A 32 0.77 -11.96 6.23
N LEU A 33 -0.35 -11.29 6.49
CA LEU A 33 -1.63 -11.91 6.82
C LEU A 33 -2.64 -11.59 5.72
N ALA A 34 -3.22 -12.59 5.08
CA ALA A 34 -4.36 -12.42 4.18
C ALA A 34 -5.62 -12.92 4.89
N ILE A 35 -6.69 -12.12 4.85
CA ILE A 35 -8.01 -12.47 5.37
C ILE A 35 -8.99 -12.34 4.21
N VAL A 36 -9.49 -13.46 3.70
CA VAL A 36 -10.34 -13.54 2.51
C VAL A 36 -11.61 -14.33 2.82
N ALA A 37 -12.63 -14.20 1.97
CA ALA A 37 -13.92 -14.85 2.22
C ALA A 37 -13.78 -16.36 1.96
N HIS A 38 -13.42 -16.74 0.73
CA HIS A 38 -13.33 -18.14 0.29
C HIS A 38 -12.03 -18.48 -0.45
N SER A 39 -11.85 -19.77 -0.74
CA SER A 39 -10.58 -20.42 -1.10
C SER A 39 -9.99 -20.09 -2.47
N ASP A 40 -10.70 -19.40 -3.33
CA ASP A 40 -10.23 -18.90 -4.62
C ASP A 40 -9.77 -17.44 -4.56
N ASP A 41 -10.22 -16.67 -3.56
CA ASP A 41 -10.03 -15.22 -3.51
C ASP A 41 -8.56 -14.80 -3.50
N ASP A 42 -7.76 -15.50 -2.70
CA ASP A 42 -6.32 -15.26 -2.59
C ASP A 42 -5.57 -15.72 -3.84
N LEU A 43 -6.05 -16.78 -4.51
CA LEU A 43 -5.49 -17.33 -5.75
C LEU A 43 -5.90 -16.56 -7.01
N VAL A 44 -6.95 -15.74 -6.95
CA VAL A 44 -7.48 -14.96 -8.08
C VAL A 44 -7.19 -13.47 -7.93
N TYR A 45 -7.64 -12.85 -6.84
CA TYR A 45 -7.72 -11.38 -6.73
C TYR A 45 -6.46 -10.73 -6.15
N LEU A 46 -5.68 -11.47 -5.36
CA LEU A 46 -4.47 -10.96 -4.71
C LEU A 46 -3.19 -11.25 -5.53
N GLN A 47 -3.32 -11.78 -6.74
CA GLN A 47 -2.17 -12.17 -7.57
C GLN A 47 -1.59 -11.00 -8.38
N PRO A 48 -0.26 -10.96 -8.61
CA PRO A 48 0.75 -11.95 -8.23
C PRO A 48 1.33 -11.76 -6.82
N ASP A 49 0.88 -10.72 -6.08
CA ASP A 49 1.43 -10.32 -4.78
C ASP A 49 1.42 -11.48 -3.78
N GLN A 50 0.27 -12.15 -3.61
CA GLN A 50 0.15 -13.27 -2.68
C GLN A 50 1.10 -14.44 -3.00
N LEU A 51 1.30 -14.76 -4.28
CA LEU A 51 2.21 -15.81 -4.70
C LEU A 51 3.67 -15.45 -4.40
N GLU A 52 4.09 -14.22 -4.65
CA GLU A 52 5.46 -13.79 -4.39
C GLU A 52 5.76 -13.74 -2.88
N ARG A 53 4.83 -13.28 -2.04
CA ARG A 53 5.00 -13.31 -0.56
C ARG A 53 5.15 -14.74 -0.03
N THR A 54 4.26 -15.62 -0.48
CA THR A 54 4.26 -17.04 -0.06
C THR A 54 5.57 -17.75 -0.44
N ARG A 55 6.18 -17.39 -1.57
CA ARG A 55 7.46 -17.97 -2.02
C ARG A 55 8.68 -17.49 -1.22
N ARG A 56 8.59 -16.38 -0.48
CA ARG A 56 9.75 -15.65 0.07
C ARG A 56 9.81 -15.65 1.59
N GLY A 57 8.69 -15.32 2.22
CA GLY A 57 8.61 -15.10 3.67
C GLY A 57 7.71 -16.10 4.39
N GLY A 58 6.88 -16.81 3.64
CA GLY A 58 5.68 -17.44 4.16
C GLY A 58 4.58 -16.42 4.44
N ALA A 59 3.35 -16.90 4.61
CA ALA A 59 2.19 -16.07 4.89
C ALA A 59 1.24 -16.83 5.83
N THR A 60 0.35 -16.11 6.50
CA THR A 60 -0.86 -16.71 7.07
C THR A 60 -2.05 -16.28 6.23
N ILE A 61 -2.88 -17.23 5.83
CA ILE A 61 -4.08 -16.98 5.02
C ILE A 61 -5.28 -17.51 5.78
N VAL A 62 -6.25 -16.65 6.02
CA VAL A 62 -7.46 -16.93 6.79
C VAL A 62 -8.66 -16.89 5.84
N TYR A 63 -9.42 -17.97 5.83
CA TYR A 63 -10.64 -18.11 5.03
C TYR A 63 -11.86 -18.07 5.95
N VAL A 64 -12.70 -17.04 5.77
CA VAL A 64 -13.79 -16.74 6.70
C VAL A 64 -15.02 -17.63 6.43
N THR A 65 -15.49 -17.71 5.19
CA THR A 65 -16.78 -18.32 4.81
C THR A 65 -16.68 -19.69 4.11
N ASP A 66 -15.48 -20.30 4.07
CA ASP A 66 -15.18 -21.48 3.26
C ASP A 66 -15.80 -22.82 3.73
N GLY A 67 -16.79 -22.82 4.61
CA GLY A 67 -17.24 -24.01 5.35
C GLY A 67 -18.24 -24.99 4.68
N ARG A 68 -18.74 -24.76 3.46
CA ARG A 68 -19.93 -25.48 2.92
C ARG A 68 -19.68 -26.96 2.50
N ASP A 69 -20.72 -27.63 1.99
CA ASP A 69 -20.62 -28.93 1.29
C ASP A 69 -19.50 -28.86 0.22
N ASP A 70 -18.49 -29.73 0.31
CA ASP A 70 -17.22 -29.74 -0.47
C ASP A 70 -16.02 -28.94 0.11
N ALA A 71 -16.08 -28.41 1.34
CA ALA A 71 -14.95 -27.76 2.03
C ALA A 71 -13.64 -28.58 1.98
N ASP A 72 -13.69 -29.89 2.29
CA ASP A 72 -12.54 -30.79 2.20
C ASP A 72 -11.82 -30.72 0.84
N ARG A 73 -12.59 -30.57 -0.25
CA ARG A 73 -12.04 -30.50 -1.61
C ARG A 73 -11.40 -29.14 -1.87
N ARG A 74 -12.03 -28.06 -1.41
CA ARG A 74 -11.50 -26.69 -1.53
C ARG A 74 -10.19 -26.54 -0.74
N HIS A 75 -10.17 -26.99 0.51
CA HIS A 75 -8.95 -27.03 1.33
C HIS A 75 -7.85 -27.89 0.65
N SER A 76 -8.22 -29.05 0.10
CA SER A 76 -7.28 -29.88 -0.67
C SER A 76 -6.75 -29.19 -1.93
N GLY A 77 -7.61 -28.50 -2.68
CA GLY A 77 -7.24 -27.72 -3.86
C GLY A 77 -6.26 -26.61 -3.53
N LEU A 78 -6.51 -25.87 -2.44
CA LEU A 78 -5.62 -24.84 -1.90
C LEU A 78 -4.25 -25.40 -1.54
N MET A 79 -4.22 -26.49 -0.77
CA MET A 79 -2.97 -27.15 -0.41
C MET A 79 -2.18 -27.60 -1.63
N LEU A 80 -2.85 -28.11 -2.68
CA LEU A 80 -2.21 -28.49 -3.94
C LEU A 80 -1.65 -27.28 -4.70
N ALA A 81 -2.42 -26.19 -4.82
CA ALA A 81 -1.98 -24.96 -5.46
C ALA A 81 -0.75 -24.38 -4.74
N TYR A 82 -0.79 -24.26 -3.43
CA TYR A 82 0.35 -23.75 -2.66
C TYR A 82 1.54 -24.71 -2.61
N SER A 83 1.31 -26.03 -2.73
CA SER A 83 2.40 -26.98 -2.90
C SER A 83 3.10 -26.79 -4.24
N ALA A 84 2.35 -26.53 -5.31
CA ALA A 84 2.90 -26.20 -6.62
C ALA A 84 3.61 -24.85 -6.62
N ALA A 85 3.09 -23.87 -5.87
CA ALA A 85 3.68 -22.54 -5.73
C ALA A 85 5.04 -22.56 -5.03
N THR A 86 5.17 -23.33 -3.94
CA THR A 86 6.32 -23.31 -3.04
C THR A 86 7.31 -24.44 -3.28
N GLY A 87 6.87 -25.54 -3.90
CA GLY A 87 7.66 -26.76 -4.09
C GLY A 87 7.69 -27.71 -2.88
N PHE A 88 6.97 -27.38 -1.80
CA PHE A 88 6.85 -28.22 -0.60
C PHE A 88 5.42 -28.79 -0.50
N ALA A 89 5.25 -29.98 0.09
CA ALA A 89 3.93 -30.63 0.16
C ALA A 89 3.65 -31.34 1.50
N ASP A 90 4.53 -31.20 2.49
CA ASP A 90 4.43 -31.88 3.78
C ASP A 90 3.52 -31.10 4.75
N TRP A 91 2.23 -31.04 4.41
CA TRP A 91 1.20 -30.35 5.19
C TRP A 91 0.91 -31.03 6.53
N GLN A 92 0.74 -30.22 7.57
CA GLN A 92 0.35 -30.63 8.90
C GLN A 92 -0.94 -29.93 9.29
N CYS A 93 -2.05 -30.65 9.27
CA CYS A 93 -3.37 -30.11 9.59
C CYS A 93 -3.85 -30.55 10.97
N GLY A 94 -4.53 -29.65 11.67
CA GLY A 94 -5.08 -29.89 13.00
C GLY A 94 -6.06 -28.82 13.44
N TRP A 95 -6.70 -29.05 14.58
CA TRP A 95 -7.58 -28.08 15.21
C TRP A 95 -6.82 -27.25 16.23
N MET A 96 -6.96 -25.94 16.15
CA MET A 96 -6.32 -25.02 17.11
C MET A 96 -7.36 -24.10 17.76
N PRO A 97 -7.20 -23.78 19.07
CA PRO A 97 -8.06 -22.80 19.73
C PRO A 97 -7.64 -21.37 19.37
N ILE A 98 -8.60 -20.50 19.03
CA ILE A 98 -8.46 -19.06 18.81
C ILE A 98 -9.67 -18.35 19.40
N ALA A 99 -9.47 -17.42 20.33
CA ALA A 99 -10.53 -16.64 20.99
C ALA A 99 -11.76 -17.50 21.40
N ASP A 100 -11.54 -18.57 22.19
CA ASP A 100 -12.54 -19.55 22.66
C ASP A 100 -13.22 -20.42 21.58
N HIS A 101 -12.77 -20.34 20.32
CA HIS A 101 -13.28 -21.15 19.20
C HIS A 101 -12.22 -22.11 18.67
N PHE A 102 -12.62 -23.19 18.01
CA PHE A 102 -11.70 -24.10 17.32
C PHE A 102 -11.77 -23.87 15.83
N VAL A 103 -10.60 -23.69 15.22
CA VAL A 103 -10.44 -23.48 13.78
C VAL A 103 -9.55 -24.56 13.19
N GLU A 104 -9.79 -24.93 11.93
CA GLU A 104 -8.90 -25.83 11.21
C GLU A 104 -7.67 -25.04 10.76
N HIS A 105 -6.49 -25.60 11.01
CA HIS A 105 -5.21 -25.00 10.65
C HIS A 105 -4.36 -26.03 9.94
N CYS A 106 -3.95 -25.71 8.72
CA CYS A 106 -3.01 -26.48 7.93
C CYS A 106 -1.71 -25.69 7.76
N ARG A 107 -0.59 -26.28 8.16
CA ARG A 107 0.73 -25.66 8.13
C ARG A 107 1.69 -26.38 7.21
N LEU A 108 2.39 -25.60 6.38
CA LEU A 108 3.49 -26.04 5.54
C LEU A 108 4.79 -25.43 6.08
N GLU A 109 5.48 -26.16 6.94
CA GLU A 109 6.61 -25.66 7.75
C GLU A 109 7.74 -25.10 6.88
N ASP A 110 8.18 -25.84 5.86
CA ASP A 110 9.30 -25.46 4.99
C ASP A 110 9.03 -24.19 4.18
N ALA A 111 7.76 -23.89 3.91
CA ALA A 111 7.32 -22.65 3.27
C ALA A 111 6.92 -21.56 4.26
N ARG A 112 6.90 -21.85 5.57
CA ARG A 112 6.38 -20.97 6.64
C ARG A 112 4.96 -20.46 6.33
N LEU A 113 4.14 -21.31 5.70
CA LEU A 113 2.78 -20.98 5.25
C LEU A 113 1.76 -21.62 6.19
N SER A 114 0.75 -20.85 6.58
CA SER A 114 -0.41 -21.33 7.35
C SER A 114 -1.70 -20.99 6.63
N LEU A 115 -2.59 -21.99 6.50
CA LEU A 115 -3.96 -21.82 6.04
C LEU A 115 -4.88 -22.05 7.24
N VAL A 116 -5.78 -21.10 7.51
CA VAL A 116 -6.69 -21.12 8.66
C VAL A 116 -8.13 -21.02 8.15
N PHE A 117 -8.97 -21.98 8.51
CA PHE A 117 -10.35 -22.06 8.03
C PHE A 117 -11.32 -21.86 9.20
N LEU A 118 -12.13 -20.80 9.13
CA LEU A 118 -13.10 -20.44 10.18
C LEU A 118 -14.47 -21.09 9.99
N GLY A 119 -14.85 -21.35 8.74
CA GLY A 119 -16.06 -22.07 8.38
C GLY A 119 -17.37 -21.32 8.63
N TYR A 120 -17.41 -19.98 8.60
CA TYR A 120 -18.67 -19.25 8.71
C TYR A 120 -19.59 -19.57 7.52
N PRO A 121 -20.93 -19.50 7.69
CA PRO A 121 -21.84 -19.68 6.56
C PRO A 121 -21.74 -18.48 5.59
N GLU A 122 -21.27 -18.75 4.38
CA GLU A 122 -21.27 -17.82 3.23
C GLU A 122 -22.68 -17.25 2.97
N GLY A 123 -23.63 -18.13 2.63
CA GLY A 123 -25.01 -17.76 2.30
C GLY A 123 -25.31 -17.84 0.80
N ASP A 124 -25.97 -16.79 0.30
CA ASP A 124 -26.17 -16.50 -1.12
C ASP A 124 -25.48 -15.17 -1.45
N PRO A 125 -25.10 -14.93 -2.73
CA PRO A 125 -24.40 -13.71 -3.15
C PRO A 125 -25.00 -12.40 -2.66
N ALA A 126 -26.34 -12.31 -2.56
CA ALA A 126 -27.03 -11.09 -2.14
C ALA A 126 -27.13 -10.96 -0.59
N GLY A 127 -26.58 -11.90 0.16
CA GLY A 127 -26.62 -11.92 1.63
C GLY A 127 -28.04 -12.09 2.19
N THR A 128 -28.96 -12.71 1.43
CA THR A 128 -30.36 -12.82 1.85
C THR A 128 -30.65 -14.06 2.69
N ASP A 129 -29.80 -15.09 2.60
CA ASP A 129 -29.88 -16.35 3.31
C ASP A 129 -29.94 -16.10 4.81
N PRO A 130 -30.95 -16.63 5.52
CA PRO A 130 -31.18 -16.37 6.95
C PRO A 130 -30.05 -16.87 7.87
N THR A 131 -29.14 -17.70 7.37
CA THR A 131 -28.02 -18.29 8.12
C THR A 131 -26.67 -17.64 7.83
N SER A 132 -26.62 -16.76 6.83
CA SER A 132 -25.38 -16.17 6.32
C SER A 132 -24.68 -15.22 7.30
N ILE A 133 -23.39 -15.03 7.07
CA ILE A 133 -22.57 -14.00 7.74
C ILE A 133 -23.16 -12.60 7.54
N ALA A 134 -23.86 -12.33 6.43
CA ALA A 134 -24.55 -11.07 6.19
C ALA A 134 -25.66 -10.78 7.19
N ARG A 135 -26.43 -11.81 7.60
CA ARG A 135 -27.45 -11.67 8.63
C ARG A 135 -26.85 -11.53 10.03
N LEU A 136 -25.70 -12.17 10.26
CA LEU A 136 -24.95 -11.99 11.50
C LEU A 136 -24.45 -10.54 11.61
N TRP A 137 -23.97 -9.98 10.50
CA TRP A 137 -23.41 -8.65 10.44
C TRP A 137 -24.45 -7.54 10.60
N ASP A 138 -25.61 -7.65 9.94
CA ASP A 138 -26.71 -6.68 10.03
C ASP A 138 -27.54 -6.80 11.33
N GLY A 139 -27.23 -7.80 12.17
CA GLY A 139 -27.86 -8.06 13.46
C GLY A 139 -29.24 -8.73 13.37
N SER A 140 -29.72 -9.10 12.18
CA SER A 140 -30.96 -9.86 12.02
C SER A 140 -30.82 -11.34 12.40
N LEU A 141 -29.59 -11.85 12.43
CA LEU A 141 -29.18 -13.12 13.04
C LEU A 141 -28.25 -12.82 14.22
N THR A 142 -28.52 -13.39 15.39
CA THR A 142 -27.70 -13.18 16.59
C THR A 142 -26.52 -14.15 16.68
N VAL A 143 -26.71 -15.37 16.18
CA VAL A 143 -25.72 -16.45 16.26
C VAL A 143 -25.72 -17.22 14.94
N ALA A 144 -24.55 -17.34 14.32
CA ALA A 144 -24.30 -18.26 13.22
C ALA A 144 -23.66 -19.54 13.75
N ILE A 145 -23.83 -20.65 13.02
CA ILE A 145 -23.18 -21.93 13.34
C ILE A 145 -22.16 -22.18 12.24
N SER A 146 -20.87 -22.36 12.59
CA SER A 146 -19.88 -22.73 11.58
C SER A 146 -20.21 -24.06 10.93
N VAL A 147 -19.79 -24.19 9.69
CA VAL A 147 -19.95 -25.36 8.87
C VAL A 147 -18.59 -26.08 8.81
N GLY A 148 -18.61 -27.41 8.96
CA GLY A 148 -17.40 -28.24 9.04
C GLY A 148 -17.51 -29.36 10.08
N ASP A 149 -16.41 -30.10 10.28
CA ASP A 149 -16.35 -31.26 11.18
C ASP A 149 -16.48 -30.90 12.66
N LEU A 150 -15.98 -29.72 13.07
CA LEU A 150 -16.18 -29.14 14.40
C LEU A 150 -16.97 -27.83 14.28
N THR A 151 -18.28 -27.95 14.40
CA THR A 151 -19.18 -26.80 14.42
C THR A 151 -19.09 -26.04 15.74
N ALA A 152 -19.06 -24.71 15.68
CA ALA A 152 -19.15 -23.81 16.82
C ALA A 152 -20.19 -22.71 16.56
N SER A 153 -20.65 -22.05 17.63
CA SER A 153 -21.63 -20.96 17.56
C SER A 153 -20.91 -19.63 17.70
N TYR A 154 -21.17 -18.70 16.78
CA TYR A 154 -20.47 -17.43 16.71
C TYR A 154 -21.46 -16.27 16.69
N THR A 155 -21.21 -15.27 17.52
CA THR A 155 -21.78 -13.93 17.40
C THR A 155 -20.95 -13.10 16.42
N ARG A 156 -21.43 -11.90 16.08
CA ARG A 156 -20.63 -10.94 15.31
C ARG A 156 -19.38 -10.52 16.07
N GLU A 157 -19.50 -10.34 17.37
CA GLU A 157 -18.40 -9.99 18.26
C GLU A 157 -17.36 -11.12 18.33
N ASP A 158 -17.79 -12.38 18.29
CA ASP A 158 -16.89 -13.53 18.24
C ASP A 158 -16.07 -13.56 16.94
N LEU A 159 -16.68 -13.24 15.79
CA LEU A 159 -15.95 -13.10 14.51
C LEU A 159 -14.85 -12.05 14.61
N ILE A 160 -15.18 -10.87 15.10
CA ILE A 160 -14.20 -9.79 15.28
C ILE A 160 -13.11 -10.23 16.26
N ALA A 161 -13.46 -10.89 17.37
CA ALA A 161 -12.51 -11.35 18.36
C ALA A 161 -11.54 -12.42 17.82
N VAL A 162 -12.03 -13.38 17.03
CA VAL A 162 -11.21 -14.41 16.38
C VAL A 162 -10.22 -13.78 15.40
N LEU A 163 -10.68 -12.87 14.53
CA LEU A 163 -9.80 -12.16 13.60
C LEU A 163 -8.80 -11.25 14.32
N THR A 164 -9.22 -10.60 15.42
CA THR A 164 -8.33 -9.78 16.25
C THR A 164 -7.22 -10.62 16.87
N GLU A 165 -7.55 -11.77 17.45
CA GLU A 165 -6.57 -12.71 18.01
C GLU A 165 -5.62 -13.23 16.92
N LEU A 166 -6.10 -13.48 15.71
CA LEU A 166 -5.25 -13.84 14.57
C LEU A 166 -4.24 -12.75 14.21
N VAL A 167 -4.65 -11.48 14.17
CA VAL A 167 -3.75 -10.33 13.97
C VAL A 167 -2.72 -10.25 15.10
N VAL A 168 -3.14 -10.41 16.37
CA VAL A 168 -2.25 -10.37 17.54
C VAL A 168 -1.24 -11.51 17.52
N LEU A 169 -1.65 -12.74 17.20
CA LEU A 169 -0.78 -13.92 17.19
C LEU A 169 0.22 -13.89 16.04
N THR A 170 -0.19 -13.38 14.88
CA THR A 170 0.66 -13.35 13.68
C THR A 170 1.57 -12.11 13.63
N GLN A 171 1.19 -11.01 14.28
CA GLN A 171 1.92 -9.73 14.29
C GLN A 171 2.38 -9.30 12.89
N PRO A 172 1.46 -9.18 11.92
CA PRO A 172 1.82 -8.88 10.55
C PRO A 172 2.36 -7.45 10.42
N ASN A 173 3.16 -7.22 9.38
CA ASN A 173 3.44 -5.87 8.91
C ASN A 173 2.31 -5.38 7.99
N THR A 174 1.70 -6.31 7.24
CA THR A 174 0.63 -6.02 6.28
C THR A 174 -0.51 -7.03 6.41
N VAL A 175 -1.73 -6.52 6.45
CA VAL A 175 -2.98 -7.28 6.34
C VAL A 175 -3.60 -7.03 4.98
N ARG A 176 -3.87 -8.09 4.23
CA ARG A 176 -4.53 -8.05 2.92
C ARG A 176 -5.92 -8.58 3.02
N THR A 177 -6.87 -7.91 2.39
CA THR A 177 -8.26 -8.36 2.38
C THR A 177 -8.99 -7.87 1.13
N LEU A 178 -10.29 -8.15 1.04
CA LEU A 178 -11.12 -7.76 -0.10
C LEU A 178 -11.75 -6.37 0.14
N ASP A 179 -12.43 -5.85 -0.89
CA ASP A 179 -13.24 -4.63 -0.81
C ASP A 179 -14.09 -4.59 0.47
N LEU A 180 -14.25 -3.41 1.08
CA LEU A 180 -14.89 -3.25 2.38
C LEU A 180 -16.41 -3.03 2.34
N ALA A 181 -16.99 -2.63 1.21
CA ALA A 181 -18.42 -2.28 1.14
C ALA A 181 -19.06 -2.36 -0.25
N GLY A 182 -18.38 -2.93 -1.25
CA GLY A 182 -18.88 -3.00 -2.63
C GLY A 182 -18.92 -1.63 -3.31
N VAL A 183 -17.98 -0.74 -2.96
CA VAL A 183 -17.92 0.63 -3.52
C VAL A 183 -17.57 0.62 -5.01
N HIS A 184 -17.01 -0.49 -5.50
CA HIS A 184 -16.57 -0.68 -6.87
C HIS A 184 -17.57 -1.43 -7.77
N GLY A 185 -18.70 -1.91 -7.23
CA GLY A 185 -19.69 -2.66 -7.98
C GLY A 185 -20.35 -3.77 -7.16
N LEU A 186 -21.20 -4.55 -7.83
CA LEU A 186 -21.80 -5.72 -7.21
C LEU A 186 -20.73 -6.79 -6.97
N ASP A 187 -20.71 -7.29 -5.75
CA ASP A 187 -19.88 -8.40 -5.31
C ASP A 187 -20.66 -9.24 -4.30
N HIS A 188 -20.14 -10.41 -3.92
CA HIS A 188 -20.74 -11.23 -2.87
C HIS A 188 -20.72 -10.48 -1.52
N ALA A 189 -21.80 -10.61 -0.76
CA ALA A 189 -21.95 -9.89 0.50
C ALA A 189 -20.85 -10.24 1.53
N ASP A 190 -20.38 -11.49 1.53
CA ASP A 190 -19.36 -11.97 2.44
C ASP A 190 -17.95 -11.48 2.12
N HIS A 191 -17.63 -11.13 0.86
CA HIS A 191 -16.39 -10.43 0.52
C HIS A 191 -16.31 -9.11 1.28
N ALA A 192 -17.35 -8.28 1.13
CA ALA A 192 -17.45 -6.97 1.77
C ALA A 192 -17.39 -7.08 3.31
N ILE A 193 -18.09 -8.06 3.87
CA ILE A 193 -18.11 -8.29 5.32
C ILE A 193 -16.76 -8.79 5.81
N THR A 194 -16.08 -9.64 5.05
CA THR A 194 -14.74 -10.13 5.40
C THR A 194 -13.73 -8.99 5.42
N GLY A 195 -13.72 -8.15 4.38
CA GLY A 195 -12.90 -6.92 4.35
C GLY A 195 -13.18 -6.02 5.55
N ALA A 196 -14.45 -5.73 5.79
CA ALA A 196 -14.89 -4.90 6.92
C ALA A 196 -14.45 -5.46 8.28
N ALA A 197 -14.61 -6.77 8.48
CA ALA A 197 -14.22 -7.45 9.70
C ALA A 197 -12.71 -7.45 9.90
N ALA A 198 -11.93 -7.62 8.83
CA ALA A 198 -10.47 -7.53 8.86
C ALA A 198 -9.99 -6.13 9.28
N LEU A 199 -10.55 -5.06 8.71
CA LEU A 199 -10.19 -3.69 9.09
C LEU A 199 -10.52 -3.40 10.57
N ILE A 200 -11.72 -3.82 11.03
CA ILE A 200 -12.11 -3.67 12.43
C ILE A 200 -11.19 -4.49 13.34
N ALA A 201 -10.81 -5.71 12.96
CA ALA A 201 -9.93 -6.58 13.73
C ALA A 201 -8.52 -6.00 13.86
N VAL A 202 -7.93 -5.49 12.77
CA VAL A 202 -6.64 -4.78 12.80
C VAL A 202 -6.67 -3.65 13.80
N ALA A 203 -7.74 -2.87 13.76
CA ALA A 203 -7.87 -1.76 14.67
C ALA A 203 -8.07 -2.22 16.12
N ALA A 204 -8.83 -3.30 16.34
CA ALA A 204 -9.10 -3.84 17.66
C ALA A 204 -7.87 -4.51 18.30
N ALA A 205 -6.87 -4.89 17.50
CA ALA A 205 -5.70 -5.64 17.92
C ALA A 205 -4.67 -4.82 18.75
N GLU A 206 -5.12 -3.81 19.52
CA GLU A 206 -4.34 -2.90 20.38
C GLU A 206 -2.83 -3.08 20.26
N VAL A 207 -2.21 -2.31 19.38
CA VAL A 207 -0.78 -2.39 19.11
C VAL A 207 -0.03 -1.90 20.35
N GLU A 208 1.04 -2.60 20.73
CA GLU A 208 1.88 -2.18 21.85
C GLU A 208 2.36 -0.73 21.66
N PRO A 209 2.44 0.08 22.74
CA PRO A 209 2.87 1.47 22.64
C PRO A 209 4.22 1.61 21.91
N GLY A 210 4.22 2.35 20.79
CA GLY A 210 5.42 2.59 19.97
C GLY A 210 5.59 1.66 18.77
N GLN A 211 4.65 0.76 18.51
CA GLN A 211 4.54 0.04 17.24
C GLN A 211 3.42 0.64 16.38
N ALA A 212 3.67 0.78 15.08
CA ALA A 212 2.63 1.16 14.12
C ALA A 212 1.66 -0.02 13.91
N PRO A 213 0.37 0.25 13.66
CA PRO A 213 -0.54 -0.79 13.19
C PRO A 213 -0.06 -1.39 11.86
N PRO A 214 -0.40 -2.65 11.58
CA PRO A 214 -0.12 -3.21 10.27
C PRO A 214 -0.80 -2.38 9.19
N GLU A 215 -0.13 -2.25 8.06
CA GLU A 215 -0.73 -1.67 6.87
C GLU A 215 -1.91 -2.54 6.42
N VAL A 216 -3.01 -1.93 6.00
CA VAL A 216 -4.15 -2.66 5.42
C VAL A 216 -4.23 -2.37 3.93
N ILE A 217 -4.16 -3.41 3.10
CA ILE A 217 -4.33 -3.31 1.65
C ILE A 217 -5.60 -4.08 1.26
N THR A 218 -6.51 -3.43 0.56
CA THR A 218 -7.77 -4.03 0.09
C THR A 218 -7.73 -4.25 -1.42
N PHE A 219 -8.27 -5.38 -1.87
CA PHE A 219 -8.27 -5.80 -3.26
C PHE A 219 -9.70 -5.90 -3.80
N ARG A 220 -9.90 -5.45 -5.04
CA ARG A 220 -11.21 -5.55 -5.70
C ARG A 220 -11.45 -6.97 -6.23
N ALA A 221 -12.38 -7.68 -5.60
CA ALA A 221 -12.85 -8.99 -6.06
C ALA A 221 -14.00 -8.90 -7.09
N GLY A 222 -14.79 -7.83 -7.05
CA GLY A 222 -15.88 -7.58 -8.00
C GLY A 222 -15.78 -6.23 -8.71
N GLY A 223 -16.67 -6.02 -9.69
CA GLY A 223 -16.91 -4.71 -10.32
C GLY A 223 -15.83 -4.19 -11.27
N ASN A 224 -14.80 -4.98 -11.57
CA ASN A 224 -13.62 -4.54 -12.34
C ASN A 224 -13.59 -5.01 -13.82
N ASP A 225 -14.65 -5.66 -14.32
CA ASP A 225 -14.71 -6.19 -15.70
C ASP A 225 -14.44 -5.14 -16.80
N ALA A 226 -14.87 -3.90 -16.55
CA ALA A 226 -14.69 -2.77 -17.45
C ALA A 226 -13.27 -2.18 -17.43
N ASP A 227 -12.49 -2.51 -16.40
CA ASP A 227 -11.12 -2.03 -16.24
C ASP A 227 -10.15 -2.83 -17.13
N PRO A 228 -9.02 -2.25 -17.55
CA PRO A 228 -8.01 -2.96 -18.33
C PRO A 228 -7.31 -4.06 -17.52
N ALA A 229 -6.75 -5.06 -18.21
CA ALA A 229 -5.89 -6.04 -17.56
C ALA A 229 -4.60 -5.38 -17.04
N THR A 230 -4.20 -5.72 -15.82
CA THR A 230 -2.94 -5.27 -15.19
C THR A 230 -1.88 -6.37 -15.18
N LEU A 231 -2.26 -7.65 -15.32
CA LEU A 231 -1.29 -8.74 -15.48
C LEU A 231 -1.00 -9.02 -16.95
N ILE A 232 0.28 -8.90 -17.32
CA ILE A 232 0.81 -9.35 -18.61
C ILE A 232 0.90 -10.88 -18.67
N ASP A 233 0.94 -11.44 -19.88
CA ASP A 233 0.88 -12.89 -20.11
C ASP A 233 1.89 -13.71 -19.28
N PRO A 234 3.18 -13.35 -19.15
CA PRO A 234 4.11 -14.13 -18.31
C PRO A 234 3.70 -14.23 -16.84
N LEU A 235 3.11 -13.18 -16.27
CA LEU A 235 2.65 -13.16 -14.87
C LEU A 235 1.30 -13.86 -14.72
N PHE A 236 0.42 -13.68 -15.70
CA PHE A 236 -0.82 -14.43 -15.79
C PHE A 236 -0.55 -15.93 -15.86
N ASP A 237 0.30 -16.39 -16.78
CA ASP A 237 0.61 -17.81 -16.97
C ASP A 237 1.21 -18.44 -15.70
N ARG A 238 2.07 -17.69 -14.99
CA ARG A 238 2.63 -18.12 -13.70
C ARG A 238 1.55 -18.32 -12.65
N SER A 239 0.64 -17.36 -12.49
CA SER A 239 -0.42 -17.39 -11.47
C SER A 239 -1.50 -18.41 -11.83
N ALA A 240 -1.91 -18.44 -13.10
CA ALA A 240 -2.86 -19.40 -13.65
C ALA A 240 -2.34 -20.84 -13.54
N GLY A 241 -1.03 -21.07 -13.67
CA GLY A 241 -0.43 -22.38 -13.48
C GLY A 241 -0.56 -22.91 -12.05
N VAL A 242 -0.55 -22.03 -11.05
CA VAL A 242 -0.81 -22.36 -9.64
C VAL A 242 -2.31 -22.61 -9.42
N LEU A 243 -3.15 -21.68 -9.87
CA LEU A 243 -4.61 -21.78 -9.78
C LEU A 243 -5.17 -23.03 -10.49
N ALA A 244 -4.52 -23.50 -11.56
CA ALA A 244 -4.91 -24.72 -12.26
C ALA A 244 -4.93 -25.97 -11.36
N PHE A 245 -4.10 -26.05 -10.32
CA PHE A 245 -4.19 -27.17 -9.36
C PHE A 245 -5.44 -27.10 -8.48
N TYR A 246 -5.83 -25.89 -8.10
CA TYR A 246 -7.09 -25.64 -7.40
C TYR A 246 -8.27 -25.98 -8.31
N ASP A 247 -8.37 -25.40 -9.51
CA ASP A 247 -9.44 -25.68 -10.48
C ASP A 247 -9.50 -27.15 -10.88
N GLY A 248 -8.34 -27.79 -11.03
CA GLY A 248 -8.24 -29.21 -11.38
C GLY A 248 -9.01 -30.05 -10.38
N CYS A 249 -8.78 -29.80 -9.09
CA CYS A 249 -9.43 -30.51 -8.01
C CYS A 249 -10.87 -30.03 -7.78
N VAL A 250 -11.08 -28.73 -7.55
CA VAL A 250 -12.35 -28.14 -7.11
C VAL A 250 -13.42 -28.21 -8.19
N GLU A 251 -13.10 -27.79 -9.41
CA GLU A 251 -14.00 -27.83 -10.57
C GLU A 251 -14.11 -29.22 -11.21
N ARG A 252 -13.36 -30.20 -10.70
CA ARG A 252 -13.31 -31.58 -11.21
C ARG A 252 -12.96 -31.66 -12.70
N THR A 253 -12.12 -30.73 -13.15
CA THR A 253 -11.63 -30.68 -14.53
C THR A 253 -10.40 -31.57 -14.75
N ALA A 254 -9.78 -32.02 -13.66
CA ALA A 254 -8.70 -33.01 -13.63
C ALA A 254 -8.84 -33.91 -12.36
N PRO A 255 -8.09 -35.03 -12.26
CA PRO A 255 -7.94 -35.72 -10.98
C PRO A 255 -7.30 -34.79 -9.93
N CYS A 256 -7.84 -34.73 -8.70
CA CYS A 256 -7.20 -33.97 -7.61
C CYS A 256 -5.74 -34.40 -7.44
N GLY A 257 -4.82 -33.43 -7.55
CA GLY A 257 -3.37 -33.64 -7.57
C GLY A 257 -2.73 -33.35 -8.94
N GLU A 258 -3.53 -33.28 -9.99
CA GLU A 258 -3.12 -32.85 -11.33
C GLU A 258 -3.69 -31.45 -11.64
N PRO A 259 -2.96 -30.60 -12.39
CA PRO A 259 -3.48 -29.30 -12.79
C PRO A 259 -4.57 -29.45 -13.86
N ALA A 260 -5.57 -28.58 -13.82
CA ALA A 260 -6.53 -28.41 -14.90
C ALA A 260 -5.80 -28.09 -16.22
N PRO A 261 -6.28 -28.62 -17.37
CA PRO A 261 -5.74 -28.22 -18.67
C PRO A 261 -5.90 -26.72 -18.98
N ALA A 262 -6.90 -26.08 -18.36
CA ALA A 262 -7.13 -24.64 -18.36
C ALA A 262 -7.95 -24.29 -17.11
N ILE A 263 -7.70 -23.11 -16.54
CA ILE A 263 -8.55 -22.52 -15.50
C ILE A 263 -9.90 -22.08 -16.09
N THR A 264 -10.90 -21.85 -15.24
CA THR A 264 -12.22 -21.38 -15.68
C THR A 264 -12.14 -20.03 -16.41
N GLU A 265 -13.12 -19.74 -17.28
CA GLU A 265 -13.17 -18.45 -18.00
C GLU A 265 -13.35 -17.26 -17.04
N GLU A 266 -14.10 -17.47 -15.96
CA GLU A 266 -14.30 -16.50 -14.89
C GLU A 266 -12.98 -16.22 -14.16
N HIS A 267 -12.29 -17.25 -13.69
CA HIS A 267 -10.96 -17.12 -13.06
C HIS A 267 -9.97 -16.44 -14.01
N ALA A 268 -9.94 -16.83 -15.29
CA ALA A 268 -9.05 -16.23 -16.27
C ALA A 268 -9.33 -14.73 -16.50
N THR A 269 -10.59 -14.31 -16.39
CA THR A 269 -11.00 -12.91 -16.54
C THR A 269 -10.60 -12.10 -15.32
N SER A 270 -10.91 -12.60 -14.12
CA SER A 270 -10.64 -11.93 -12.85
C SER A 270 -9.15 -11.85 -12.54
N LEU A 271 -8.41 -12.96 -12.72
CA LEU A 271 -6.97 -13.05 -12.42
C LEU A 271 -6.13 -12.03 -13.22
N ARG A 272 -6.62 -11.55 -14.37
CA ARG A 272 -5.91 -10.55 -15.17
C ARG A 272 -5.97 -9.14 -14.59
N ARG A 273 -6.80 -8.89 -13.58
CA ARG A 273 -7.09 -7.57 -13.04
C ARG A 273 -6.84 -7.55 -11.55
N ARG A 274 -5.77 -6.86 -11.19
CA ARG A 274 -5.40 -6.54 -9.82
C ARG A 274 -5.53 -5.03 -9.63
N TYR A 275 -6.42 -4.63 -8.73
CA TYR A 275 -6.61 -3.26 -8.28
C TYR A 275 -6.69 -3.25 -6.77
N ALA A 276 -5.86 -2.43 -6.14
CA ALA A 276 -5.74 -2.36 -4.70
C ALA A 276 -5.75 -0.92 -4.21
N THR A 277 -6.26 -0.73 -3.01
CA THR A 277 -6.24 0.54 -2.27
C THR A 277 -5.70 0.27 -0.87
N SER A 278 -5.01 1.24 -0.30
CA SER A 278 -4.54 1.19 1.09
C SER A 278 -5.14 2.36 1.88
N PHE A 279 -4.79 2.43 3.16
CA PHE A 279 -5.21 3.47 4.08
C PHE A 279 -4.08 4.45 4.31
N ARG A 280 -4.43 5.73 4.45
CA ARG A 280 -3.47 6.80 4.68
C ARG A 280 -3.87 7.66 5.87
N PHE A 281 -2.86 8.30 6.44
CA PHE A 281 -3.05 9.41 7.34
C PHE A 281 -2.98 10.71 6.55
N ALA A 282 -3.70 11.72 7.03
CA ALA A 282 -3.74 13.01 6.35
C ALA A 282 -4.18 14.09 7.34
N SER A 283 -3.72 15.31 7.08
CA SER A 283 -4.17 16.48 7.82
C SER A 283 -4.37 17.67 6.90
N GLY A 284 -5.29 18.58 7.25
CA GLY A 284 -5.60 19.73 6.43
C GLY A 284 -7.05 20.17 6.56
N GLN A 285 -7.56 20.84 5.53
CA GLN A 285 -8.99 21.11 5.43
C GLN A 285 -9.72 19.84 4.98
N LEU A 286 -10.75 19.44 5.71
CA LEU A 286 -11.63 18.34 5.31
C LEU A 286 -12.62 18.86 4.25
N ARG A 287 -12.40 18.49 2.99
CA ARG A 287 -13.14 18.96 1.81
C ARG A 287 -13.98 17.85 1.22
N VAL A 288 -15.13 18.22 0.68
CA VAL A 288 -15.89 17.33 -0.22
C VAL A 288 -15.18 17.34 -1.58
N ALA A 289 -14.67 16.18 -2.02
CA ALA A 289 -13.88 16.06 -3.23
C ALA A 289 -14.62 16.62 -4.45
N GLY A 290 -13.89 17.34 -5.32
CA GLY A 290 -14.47 17.98 -6.50
C GLY A 290 -15.40 19.18 -6.20
N SER A 291 -15.38 19.71 -4.97
CA SER A 291 -16.18 20.88 -4.60
C SER A 291 -15.35 21.98 -3.89
N GLU A 292 -15.93 23.17 -3.76
CA GLU A 292 -15.38 24.27 -2.96
C GLU A 292 -15.91 24.26 -1.51
N SER A 293 -16.38 23.11 -1.02
CA SER A 293 -17.00 22.98 0.31
C SER A 293 -16.10 22.26 1.31
N CYS A 294 -16.06 22.81 2.52
CA CYS A 294 -15.28 22.35 3.66
C CYS A 294 -16.22 21.95 4.81
N VAL A 295 -15.82 20.96 5.61
CA VAL A 295 -16.50 20.58 6.85
C VAL A 295 -15.99 21.46 7.99
N VAL A 296 -16.93 21.98 8.78
CA VAL A 296 -16.64 22.67 10.04
C VAL A 296 -17.44 22.07 11.18
N ALA A 297 -16.90 22.18 12.39
CA ALA A 297 -17.51 21.69 13.62
C ALA A 297 -17.98 22.86 14.49
N ALA A 298 -19.30 23.03 14.61
CA ALA A 298 -19.92 24.05 15.45
C ALA A 298 -19.47 23.94 16.92
N ALA A 299 -19.57 25.04 17.67
CA ALA A 299 -19.09 25.10 19.06
C ALA A 299 -19.76 24.09 20.00
N ASP A 300 -21.00 23.71 19.70
CA ASP A 300 -21.78 22.69 20.42
C ASP A 300 -21.54 21.25 19.91
N GLY A 301 -20.70 21.06 18.90
CA GLY A 301 -20.27 19.76 18.37
C GLY A 301 -20.76 19.36 16.97
N PRO A 302 -21.99 19.69 16.53
CA PRO A 302 -22.49 19.31 15.21
C PRO A 302 -21.61 19.78 14.05
N LEU A 303 -21.62 18.99 12.98
CA LEU A 303 -20.90 19.31 11.76
C LEU A 303 -21.79 20.05 10.75
N ASP A 304 -21.21 21.01 10.04
CA ASP A 304 -21.84 21.73 8.93
C ASP A 304 -20.90 21.74 7.71
N ILE A 305 -21.48 21.87 6.51
CA ILE A 305 -20.75 22.04 5.25
C ILE A 305 -20.84 23.50 4.85
N VAL A 306 -19.69 24.16 4.69
CA VAL A 306 -19.57 25.59 4.36
C VAL A 306 -18.63 25.79 3.17
N PRO A 307 -18.68 26.92 2.46
CA PRO A 307 -17.66 27.25 1.47
C PRO A 307 -16.26 27.32 2.10
N CYS A 308 -15.25 26.75 1.46
CA CYS A 308 -13.85 27.01 1.77
C CYS A 308 -13.55 28.49 1.48
N PRO A 309 -12.78 29.22 2.31
CA PRO A 309 -11.64 28.74 3.11
C PRO A 309 -11.95 28.67 4.60
N ALA A 310 -12.51 27.55 5.05
CA ALA A 310 -12.71 27.31 6.47
C ALA A 310 -11.35 27.24 7.19
N PRO A 311 -11.14 27.95 8.31
CA PRO A 311 -9.86 27.94 9.01
C PRO A 311 -9.62 26.66 9.82
N GLU A 312 -10.61 25.76 9.89
CA GLU A 312 -10.51 24.54 10.67
C GLU A 312 -9.61 23.53 9.97
N SER A 313 -8.61 23.06 10.72
CA SER A 313 -7.73 21.97 10.33
C SER A 313 -8.17 20.70 11.03
N TRP A 314 -8.22 19.64 10.25
CA TRP A 314 -8.55 18.29 10.64
C TRP A 314 -7.31 17.42 10.51
N SER A 315 -7.18 16.39 11.33
CA SER A 315 -6.10 15.40 11.20
C SER A 315 -6.58 14.02 11.60
N LEU A 316 -6.33 13.03 10.74
CA LEU A 316 -6.55 11.63 11.05
C LEU A 316 -5.25 11.03 11.60
N THR A 317 -5.28 10.50 12.82
CA THR A 317 -4.12 9.93 13.49
C THR A 317 -4.02 8.40 13.31
N PRO A 318 -2.85 7.79 13.54
CA PRO A 318 -2.65 6.34 13.42
C PRO A 318 -3.56 5.46 14.30
N ASP A 319 -4.03 5.98 15.44
CA ASP A 319 -5.00 5.30 16.31
C ASP A 319 -6.47 5.46 15.84
N GLY A 320 -6.67 6.09 14.69
CA GLY A 320 -7.95 6.26 14.02
C GLY A 320 -8.79 7.41 14.57
N LEU A 321 -8.20 8.39 15.26
CA LEU A 321 -8.94 9.57 15.72
C LEU A 321 -8.94 10.64 14.65
N LEU A 322 -10.13 11.15 14.31
CA LEU A 322 -10.28 12.30 13.42
C LEU A 322 -10.44 13.58 14.26
N HIS A 323 -9.34 14.32 14.41
CA HIS A 323 -9.27 15.53 15.23
C HIS A 323 -9.76 16.78 14.49
N VAL A 324 -10.30 17.73 15.26
CA VAL A 324 -10.57 19.12 14.86
C VAL A 324 -10.25 20.05 16.04
N GLY A 325 -9.04 20.63 16.02
CA GLY A 325 -8.47 21.31 17.19
C GLY A 325 -8.32 20.33 18.38
N ASP A 326 -8.73 20.75 19.57
CA ASP A 326 -8.68 19.92 20.79
C ASP A 326 -9.86 18.92 20.93
N ARG A 327 -10.61 18.70 19.84
CA ARG A 327 -11.79 17.83 19.80
C ARG A 327 -11.58 16.67 18.83
N CYS A 328 -12.31 15.59 19.01
CA CYS A 328 -12.35 14.46 18.09
C CYS A 328 -13.77 14.20 17.61
N LEU A 329 -13.88 13.68 16.39
CA LEU A 329 -15.14 13.23 15.84
C LEU A 329 -15.60 11.95 16.53
N GLU A 330 -16.90 11.86 16.81
CA GLU A 330 -17.53 10.67 17.38
C GLU A 330 -18.87 10.37 16.70
N THR A 331 -19.22 9.10 16.67
CA THR A 331 -20.52 8.61 16.21
C THR A 331 -21.49 8.44 17.38
N ILE A 332 -22.69 9.01 17.25
CA ILE A 332 -23.81 8.71 18.13
C ILE A 332 -24.46 7.41 17.65
N ALA A 333 -24.15 6.32 18.35
CA ALA A 333 -24.52 4.95 17.99
C ALA A 333 -26.02 4.71 17.69
N VAL A 334 -26.92 5.56 18.17
CA VAL A 334 -28.38 5.36 18.05
C VAL A 334 -28.94 5.86 16.70
N ASN A 335 -28.39 6.94 16.14
CA ASN A 335 -28.91 7.58 14.93
C ASN A 335 -27.85 7.79 13.83
N GLY A 336 -26.59 7.42 14.08
CA GLY A 336 -25.49 7.65 13.14
C GLY A 336 -25.10 9.12 12.98
N GLU A 337 -25.56 9.99 13.88
CA GLU A 337 -25.15 11.39 13.91
C GLU A 337 -23.67 11.50 14.32
N LEU A 338 -22.98 12.49 13.76
CA LEU A 338 -21.56 12.73 14.01
C LEU A 338 -21.37 14.05 14.77
N LEU A 339 -20.59 14.03 15.84
CA LEU A 339 -20.31 15.19 16.68
C LEU A 339 -18.81 15.33 16.96
N ALA A 340 -18.29 16.55 16.92
CA ALA A 340 -16.98 16.87 17.46
C ALA A 340 -17.08 17.08 18.98
N THR A 341 -16.44 16.22 19.76
CA THR A 341 -16.50 16.25 21.23
C THR A 341 -15.10 16.40 21.84
N SER A 342 -15.03 16.65 23.15
CA SER A 342 -13.75 16.72 23.88
C SER A 342 -13.17 15.34 24.23
N ARG A 343 -13.87 14.26 23.88
CA ARG A 343 -13.39 12.91 24.09
C ARG A 343 -12.58 12.49 22.87
N CYS A 344 -11.34 12.12 23.12
CA CYS A 344 -10.37 11.66 22.13
C CYS A 344 -9.80 10.34 22.64
N THR A 345 -10.62 9.30 22.62
CA THR A 345 -10.24 7.96 23.04
C THR A 345 -10.47 7.03 21.86
N PRO A 346 -9.46 6.25 21.41
CA PRO A 346 -9.58 5.40 20.24
C PRO A 346 -10.39 4.16 20.58
N ASP A 347 -11.71 4.31 20.61
CA ASP A 347 -12.68 3.24 20.83
C ASP A 347 -13.64 3.12 19.65
N ALA A 348 -14.56 2.15 19.72
CA ALA A 348 -15.47 1.86 18.62
C ALA A 348 -16.18 3.10 18.06
N VAL A 349 -16.66 4.05 18.90
CA VAL A 349 -17.48 5.16 18.39
C VAL A 349 -16.66 6.34 17.84
N SER A 350 -15.36 6.41 18.14
CA SER A 350 -14.49 7.54 17.76
C SER A 350 -13.39 7.12 16.78
N ARG A 351 -13.56 5.97 16.13
CA ARG A 351 -12.56 5.40 15.23
C ARG A 351 -12.94 5.56 13.75
N PHE A 352 -12.00 6.06 12.95
CA PHE A 352 -12.15 6.35 11.54
C PHE A 352 -10.91 5.93 10.74
N PHE A 353 -11.09 5.70 9.44
CA PHE A 353 -10.00 5.36 8.52
C PHE A 353 -10.20 6.10 7.20
N LEU A 354 -9.12 6.53 6.55
CA LEU A 354 -9.15 7.17 5.24
C LEU A 354 -8.46 6.25 4.22
N ASP A 355 -9.18 5.82 3.20
CA ASP A 355 -8.58 5.06 2.09
C ASP A 355 -8.08 5.98 0.96
N ASP A 356 -7.29 5.41 0.05
CA ASP A 356 -6.74 6.08 -1.14
C ASP A 356 -7.79 6.75 -2.04
N GLU A 357 -9.01 6.26 -2.05
CA GLU A 357 -10.11 6.83 -2.85
C GLU A 357 -10.72 8.07 -2.20
N GLY A 358 -10.53 8.26 -0.90
CA GLY A 358 -11.10 9.35 -0.13
C GLY A 358 -12.36 8.97 0.64
N HIS A 359 -12.64 7.68 0.83
CA HIS A 359 -13.67 7.28 1.78
C HIS A 359 -13.13 7.45 3.20
N ILE A 360 -13.89 8.15 4.05
CA ILE A 360 -13.65 8.16 5.50
C ILE A 360 -14.57 7.11 6.13
N TRP A 361 -14.03 5.93 6.37
CA TRP A 361 -14.70 4.80 6.98
C TRP A 361 -14.93 5.02 8.47
N ILE A 362 -16.05 4.49 8.97
CA ILE A 362 -16.43 4.58 10.37
C ILE A 362 -16.22 3.21 11.02
N GLY A 363 -15.31 3.14 11.98
CA GLY A 363 -15.00 1.93 12.76
C GLY A 363 -16.06 1.57 13.80
N ALA A 364 -17.05 2.44 14.01
CA ALA A 364 -18.17 2.20 14.89
C ALA A 364 -19.18 1.24 14.30
N VAL A 365 -19.69 0.38 15.18
CA VAL A 365 -20.71 -0.61 14.86
C VAL A 365 -22.07 -0.20 15.43
N PRO A 366 -22.88 0.59 14.72
CA PRO A 366 -24.29 0.29 14.61
C PRO A 366 -24.43 -1.02 13.81
N PRO A 367 -25.44 -1.88 14.03
CA PRO A 367 -25.75 -2.93 13.05
C PRO A 367 -25.88 -2.25 11.69
N ALA A 368 -25.06 -2.67 10.73
CA ALA A 368 -25.17 -2.10 9.40
C ALA A 368 -26.56 -2.47 8.87
N ALA A 369 -27.32 -1.48 8.39
CA ALA A 369 -28.62 -1.78 7.81
C ALA A 369 -28.45 -2.80 6.67
N ALA A 370 -29.42 -3.70 6.49
CA ALA A 370 -29.37 -4.79 5.51
C ALA A 370 -28.75 -4.39 4.15
N GLY A 371 -27.63 -5.01 3.76
CA GLY A 371 -26.90 -4.75 2.51
C GLY A 371 -25.81 -3.67 2.57
N GLY A 372 -25.25 -3.36 3.75
CA GLY A 372 -24.02 -2.56 3.88
C GLY A 372 -23.04 -3.26 4.82
N ALA A 373 -21.74 -3.27 4.50
CA ALA A 373 -20.70 -3.88 5.33
C ALA A 373 -20.05 -2.86 6.29
N LEU A 374 -19.81 -1.62 5.86
CA LEU A 374 -19.40 -0.51 6.73
C LEU A 374 -20.17 0.78 6.41
N TYR A 375 -20.11 1.72 7.36
CA TYR A 375 -20.52 3.10 7.16
C TYR A 375 -19.32 3.98 6.83
N CYS A 376 -19.59 5.08 6.13
CA CYS A 376 -18.65 6.14 5.82
C CYS A 376 -19.19 7.48 6.31
N LEU A 377 -18.30 8.47 6.42
CA LEU A 377 -18.67 9.87 6.49
C LEU A 377 -19.45 10.22 5.22
N GLY A 378 -20.74 10.43 5.36
CA GLY A 378 -21.67 10.77 4.29
C GLY A 378 -22.34 12.11 4.50
N ILE A 379 -23.36 12.40 3.69
CA ILE A 379 -24.21 13.58 3.84
C ILE A 379 -25.64 13.13 4.17
N VAL A 380 -26.05 13.33 5.42
CA VAL A 380 -27.39 12.99 5.93
C VAL A 380 -28.13 14.28 6.28
N GLY A 381 -29.24 14.54 5.60
CA GLY A 381 -30.03 15.75 5.87
C GLY A 381 -29.27 17.06 5.65
N ASN A 382 -28.38 17.09 4.64
CA ASN A 382 -27.51 18.23 4.29
C ASN A 382 -26.42 18.56 5.34
N ARG A 383 -26.06 17.58 6.17
CA ARG A 383 -24.95 17.66 7.13
C ARG A 383 -24.08 16.42 7.06
N PRO A 384 -22.81 16.50 7.49
CA PRO A 384 -21.98 15.31 7.64
C PRO A 384 -22.59 14.36 8.67
N GLY A 385 -22.69 13.08 8.33
CA GLY A 385 -23.28 12.04 9.17
C GLY A 385 -22.91 10.66 8.67
N ALA A 386 -23.11 9.61 9.47
CA ALA A 386 -22.84 8.25 9.03
C ALA A 386 -23.84 7.84 7.93
N ALA A 387 -23.33 7.47 6.75
CA ALA A 387 -24.11 6.93 5.64
C ALA A 387 -23.46 5.65 5.11
N ARG A 388 -24.18 4.89 4.30
CA ARG A 388 -23.56 3.75 3.61
C ARG A 388 -22.48 4.28 2.65
N CYS A 389 -21.37 3.56 2.58
CA CYS A 389 -20.32 3.85 1.62
C CYS A 389 -20.80 3.63 0.18
N GLY A 390 -20.17 4.32 -0.78
CA GLY A 390 -20.45 4.21 -2.21
C GLY A 390 -20.95 5.52 -2.85
N PRO A 391 -20.74 5.68 -4.18
CA PRO A 391 -20.86 6.96 -4.88
C PRO A 391 -22.28 7.57 -4.90
N GLU A 392 -23.32 6.76 -4.67
CA GLU A 392 -24.70 7.26 -4.59
C GLU A 392 -25.12 7.67 -3.17
N LEU A 393 -24.31 7.38 -2.15
CA LEU A 393 -24.71 7.44 -0.73
C LEU A 393 -23.73 8.21 0.18
N ALA A 394 -22.43 8.22 -0.13
CA ALA A 394 -21.40 9.01 0.55
C ALA A 394 -20.45 9.66 -0.48
N PRO A 395 -20.12 10.96 -0.35
CA PRO A 395 -19.12 11.58 -1.20
C PRO A 395 -17.71 11.12 -0.83
N LEU A 396 -16.76 11.35 -1.73
CA LEU A 396 -15.33 11.25 -1.43
C LEU A 396 -14.86 12.51 -0.70
N TRP A 397 -13.85 12.35 0.14
CA TRP A 397 -13.28 13.38 1.00
C TRP A 397 -11.80 13.55 0.73
N GLU A 398 -11.35 14.79 0.86
CA GLU A 398 -9.94 15.16 0.75
C GLU A 398 -9.53 15.88 2.04
N LEU A 399 -8.38 15.50 2.61
CA LEU A 399 -7.75 16.17 3.75
C LEU A 399 -6.52 16.90 3.23
N THR A 400 -6.72 18.13 2.76
CA THR A 400 -5.69 18.86 2.02
C THR A 400 -5.08 19.95 2.90
N PRO A 401 -3.78 19.87 3.23
CA PRO A 401 -3.07 20.99 3.85
C PRO A 401 -2.97 22.15 2.85
N SER A 402 -2.76 23.36 3.39
CA SER A 402 -2.33 24.49 2.56
C SER A 402 -0.81 24.39 2.37
N PRO A 403 -0.30 24.48 1.13
CA PRO A 403 1.14 24.54 0.89
C PRO A 403 1.78 25.71 1.63
N ILE A 404 2.98 25.49 2.15
CA ILE A 404 3.80 26.53 2.76
C ILE A 404 4.55 27.25 1.64
N GLU A 405 4.35 28.57 1.55
CA GLU A 405 4.94 29.41 0.52
C GLU A 405 6.26 30.05 0.98
N HIS A 406 7.31 29.90 0.16
CA HIS A 406 8.61 30.52 0.40
C HIS A 406 9.16 31.19 -0.87
N PRO A 407 9.83 32.34 -0.74
CA PRO A 407 10.52 32.93 -1.89
C PRO A 407 11.63 32.01 -2.36
N ARG A 408 11.75 31.83 -3.67
CA ARG A 408 12.81 31.01 -4.25
C ARG A 408 14.20 31.59 -3.97
N PRO A 409 15.21 30.76 -3.62
CA PRO A 409 16.58 31.23 -3.46
C PRO A 409 17.17 31.82 -4.74
N ALA A 410 17.76 33.00 -4.62
CA ALA A 410 18.34 33.70 -5.76
C ALA A 410 19.57 32.97 -6.32
N GLY A 411 19.58 32.76 -7.64
CA GLY A 411 20.73 32.20 -8.36
C GLY A 411 20.72 30.68 -8.53
N LEU A 412 19.71 29.98 -8.02
CA LEU A 412 19.45 28.57 -8.36
C LEU A 412 18.78 28.44 -9.75
N PRO A 413 19.15 27.46 -10.58
CA PRO A 413 18.40 27.09 -11.79
C PRO A 413 17.04 26.49 -11.42
N THR A 414 16.17 26.28 -12.41
CA THR A 414 14.86 25.61 -12.23
C THR A 414 14.90 24.18 -12.77
N GLY A 415 13.85 23.41 -12.51
CA GLY A 415 13.64 22.07 -13.07
C GLY A 415 14.51 20.99 -12.44
N ARG A 416 14.72 19.92 -13.21
CA ARG A 416 15.39 18.67 -12.80
C ARG A 416 16.86 18.82 -12.37
N ALA A 417 17.51 19.93 -12.70
CA ALA A 417 18.90 20.20 -12.32
C ALA A 417 19.07 20.60 -10.84
N VAL A 418 17.96 20.82 -10.13
CA VAL A 418 17.93 21.05 -8.68
C VAL A 418 17.51 19.77 -7.98
N ARG A 419 18.16 19.47 -6.86
CA ARG A 419 17.87 18.35 -5.97
C ARG A 419 17.62 18.83 -4.55
N LEU A 420 16.73 18.14 -3.86
CA LEU A 420 16.40 18.34 -2.47
C LEU A 420 16.99 17.15 -1.69
N ALA A 421 17.91 17.40 -0.76
CA ALA A 421 18.52 16.36 0.08
C ALA A 421 19.36 16.99 1.21
N ASP A 422 19.51 16.31 2.34
CA ASP A 422 20.38 16.76 3.45
C ASP A 422 21.87 16.55 3.10
N VAL A 423 22.55 17.64 2.74
CA VAL A 423 23.99 17.60 2.37
C VAL A 423 24.92 18.14 3.45
N ASP A 424 24.43 18.57 4.60
CA ASP A 424 25.30 18.91 5.74
C ASP A 424 25.07 18.10 7.01
N GLY A 425 24.15 17.15 6.97
CA GLY A 425 23.87 16.19 8.04
C GLY A 425 23.17 16.86 9.21
N ASP A 426 22.26 17.81 8.95
CA ASP A 426 21.44 18.46 9.97
C ASP A 426 19.99 17.94 10.03
N ASP A 427 19.74 16.84 9.30
CA ASP A 427 18.46 16.14 9.14
C ASP A 427 17.40 17.01 8.44
N ARG A 428 17.82 17.98 7.62
CA ARG A 428 16.91 18.83 6.83
C ARG A 428 17.39 18.93 5.41
N ALA A 429 16.49 18.76 4.45
CA ALA A 429 16.90 18.84 3.07
C ALA A 429 17.32 20.25 2.63
N ASP A 430 18.42 20.30 1.88
CA ASP A 430 18.95 21.48 1.19
C ASP A 430 18.55 21.49 -0.28
N LEU A 431 18.41 22.67 -0.88
CA LEU A 431 18.29 22.81 -2.33
C LEU A 431 19.64 22.96 -3.01
N CYS A 432 20.05 21.93 -3.73
CA CYS A 432 21.36 21.81 -4.36
C CYS A 432 21.28 21.78 -5.88
N ALA A 433 22.25 22.41 -6.55
CA ALA A 433 22.42 22.35 -7.99
C ALA A 433 23.90 22.47 -8.40
N VAL A 434 24.23 21.99 -9.61
CA VAL A 434 25.55 22.20 -10.20
C VAL A 434 25.54 23.48 -11.05
N ILE A 435 26.25 24.52 -10.58
CA ILE A 435 26.29 25.84 -11.22
C ILE A 435 27.75 26.23 -11.45
N GLY A 436 28.11 26.43 -12.73
CA GLY A 436 29.48 26.82 -13.08
C GLY A 436 30.54 25.78 -12.71
N GLY A 437 30.19 24.49 -12.75
CA GLY A 437 31.09 23.37 -12.39
C GLY A 437 31.32 23.21 -10.89
N LYS A 438 30.40 23.73 -10.06
CA LYS A 438 30.42 23.59 -8.60
C LYS A 438 29.07 23.09 -8.12
N LEU A 439 29.10 22.18 -7.14
CA LEU A 439 27.93 21.89 -6.32
C LEU A 439 27.70 23.08 -5.40
N ARG A 440 26.52 23.68 -5.49
CA ARG A 440 26.10 24.80 -4.65
C ARG A 440 24.75 24.49 -4.05
N CYS A 441 24.59 24.74 -2.76
CA CYS A 441 23.39 24.38 -2.00
C CYS A 441 22.87 25.57 -1.20
N SER A 442 21.56 25.68 -1.08
CA SER A 442 20.88 26.64 -0.22
C SER A 442 20.39 25.88 1.01
N PRO A 443 20.95 26.12 2.21
CA PRO A 443 20.63 25.33 3.39
C PRO A 443 19.15 25.39 3.77
N GLY A 444 18.53 24.26 4.08
CA GLY A 444 17.14 24.17 4.53
C GLY A 444 16.93 24.72 5.94
N ASP A 445 15.74 25.24 6.23
CA ASP A 445 15.38 25.69 7.58
C ASP A 445 14.45 24.73 8.35
N GLY A 446 13.99 23.66 7.72
CA GLY A 446 13.03 22.71 8.29
C GLY A 446 11.57 23.03 7.96
N THR A 447 11.28 24.09 7.21
CA THR A 447 9.89 24.54 6.96
C THR A 447 9.60 24.79 5.48
N GLY A 448 10.51 24.37 4.59
CA GLY A 448 10.51 24.71 3.16
C GLY A 448 11.19 26.05 2.82
N GLY A 449 11.74 26.75 3.81
CA GLY A 449 12.53 27.96 3.61
C GLY A 449 14.01 27.60 3.42
N PHE A 450 14.71 28.40 2.61
CA PHE A 450 16.10 28.11 2.25
C PHE A 450 17.00 29.35 2.38
N GLY A 451 18.19 29.13 2.93
CA GLY A 451 19.23 30.13 3.12
C GLY A 451 19.92 30.58 1.82
N PRO A 452 20.95 31.45 1.92
CA PRO A 452 21.72 31.87 0.76
C PRO A 452 22.56 30.72 0.19
N LEU A 453 22.71 30.72 -1.14
CA LEU A 453 23.48 29.72 -1.88
C LEU A 453 24.96 29.71 -1.47
N VAL A 454 25.47 28.55 -1.04
CA VAL A 454 26.86 28.30 -0.65
C VAL A 454 27.55 27.28 -1.56
N ASP A 455 28.86 27.44 -1.78
CA ASP A 455 29.67 26.46 -2.53
C ASP A 455 30.02 25.27 -1.62
N LYS A 456 29.70 24.04 -2.02
CA LYS A 456 30.05 22.81 -1.29
C LYS A 456 31.24 22.07 -1.94
N ALA A 457 31.22 21.90 -3.27
CA ALA A 457 32.24 21.13 -4.00
C ALA A 457 32.56 21.70 -5.39
N THR A 458 33.74 21.36 -5.95
CA THR A 458 34.02 21.58 -7.39
C THR A 458 33.66 20.34 -8.18
N LEU A 459 32.39 20.23 -8.58
CA LEU A 459 31.81 19.09 -9.28
C LEU A 459 31.42 19.50 -10.71
N ALA A 460 32.24 19.09 -11.70
CA ALA A 460 32.09 19.47 -13.11
C ALA A 460 31.33 18.40 -13.92
N VAL A 461 30.10 18.12 -13.51
CA VAL A 461 29.20 17.15 -14.14
C VAL A 461 28.08 17.86 -14.92
N GLU A 462 27.29 17.10 -15.67
CA GLU A 462 26.06 17.59 -16.28
C GLU A 462 25.01 17.94 -15.21
N PRO A 463 24.49 19.18 -15.15
CA PRO A 463 23.58 19.59 -14.09
C PRO A 463 22.30 18.76 -13.96
N GLU A 464 21.67 18.38 -15.08
CA GLU A 464 20.44 17.58 -15.05
C GLU A 464 20.68 16.09 -14.69
N SER A 465 21.95 15.67 -14.62
CA SER A 465 22.33 14.33 -14.15
C SER A 465 22.59 14.26 -12.64
N LEU A 466 22.45 15.38 -11.93
CA LEU A 466 22.71 15.43 -10.50
C LEU A 466 21.80 14.47 -9.75
N VAL A 467 22.42 13.67 -8.90
CA VAL A 467 21.82 12.77 -7.91
C VAL A 467 22.49 13.05 -6.57
N ILE A 468 21.69 13.02 -5.50
CA ILE A 468 22.19 13.17 -4.15
C ILE A 468 21.66 11.99 -3.32
N GLY A 469 22.54 11.34 -2.56
CA GLY A 469 22.25 10.15 -1.75
C GLY A 469 23.54 9.57 -1.18
N ASP A 470 23.43 8.73 -0.15
CA ASP A 470 24.57 8.09 0.52
C ASP A 470 25.14 6.96 -0.35
N VAL A 471 26.14 7.24 -1.19
CA VAL A 471 26.67 6.24 -2.12
C VAL A 471 27.87 5.48 -1.55
N ASP A 472 28.48 5.95 -0.46
CA ASP A 472 29.62 5.29 0.19
C ASP A 472 29.26 4.54 1.48
N GLY A 473 28.03 4.73 1.98
CA GLY A 473 27.44 4.05 3.13
C GLY A 473 27.89 4.60 4.48
N ASP A 474 28.30 5.87 4.53
CA ASP A 474 28.73 6.54 5.77
C ASP A 474 27.58 7.22 6.54
N GLY A 475 26.36 7.17 6.00
CA GLY A 475 25.16 7.79 6.54
C GLY A 475 25.00 9.27 6.17
N ARG A 476 25.74 9.79 5.20
CA ARG A 476 25.64 11.18 4.73
C ARG A 476 25.39 11.23 3.23
N ALA A 477 24.65 12.23 2.79
CA ALA A 477 24.36 12.36 1.38
C ALA A 477 25.59 12.86 0.59
N ASP A 478 25.96 12.10 -0.43
CA ASP A 478 26.96 12.46 -1.42
C ASP A 478 26.31 13.09 -2.65
N ALA A 479 27.08 13.83 -3.45
CA ALA A 479 26.58 14.41 -4.69
C ALA A 479 27.30 13.84 -5.91
N CYS A 480 26.54 13.17 -6.78
CA CYS A 480 27.04 12.50 -7.95
C CYS A 480 26.41 13.02 -9.23
N GLY A 481 27.14 12.91 -10.34
CA GLY A 481 26.61 13.16 -11.67
C GLY A 481 27.55 12.65 -12.74
N ARG A 482 27.12 12.71 -14.01
CA ARG A 482 27.90 12.17 -15.13
C ARG A 482 28.70 13.24 -15.86
N ASP A 483 29.84 12.84 -16.39
CA ASP A 483 30.63 13.57 -17.37
C ASP A 483 31.05 12.66 -18.54
N SER A 484 32.01 13.12 -19.36
CA SER A 484 32.49 12.38 -20.53
C SER A 484 33.22 11.07 -20.22
N SER A 485 33.59 10.84 -18.96
CA SER A 485 34.34 9.68 -18.49
C SER A 485 33.53 8.77 -17.55
N GLY A 486 32.26 9.12 -17.26
CA GLY A 486 31.34 8.35 -16.43
C GLY A 486 30.82 9.14 -15.24
N LEU A 487 30.46 8.44 -14.17
CA LEU A 487 30.00 9.03 -12.91
C LEU A 487 31.18 9.60 -12.10
N ALA A 488 31.01 10.81 -11.59
CA ALA A 488 31.89 11.44 -10.62
C ALA A 488 31.07 11.84 -9.39
N CYS A 489 31.61 11.57 -8.20
CA CYS A 489 30.93 11.79 -6.92
C CYS A 489 31.78 12.69 -6.04
N ALA A 490 31.14 13.69 -5.43
CA ALA A 490 31.68 14.51 -4.35
C ALA A 490 31.25 13.88 -3.02
N VAL A 491 32.17 13.19 -2.37
CA VAL A 491 31.86 12.35 -1.19
C VAL A 491 31.93 13.16 0.10
N ALA A 492 30.86 13.15 0.88
CA ALA A 492 30.74 13.81 2.17
C ALA A 492 31.71 13.20 3.21
N PRO A 493 31.91 13.83 4.39
CA PRO A 493 31.65 15.23 4.69
C PRO A 493 32.65 16.20 4.05
N SER A 494 33.70 15.67 3.39
CA SER A 494 34.80 16.48 2.85
C SER A 494 34.57 17.01 1.44
N PHE A 495 33.55 16.48 0.75
CA PHE A 495 33.18 16.77 -0.63
C PHE A 495 34.35 16.65 -1.60
N ILE A 496 35.21 15.65 -1.37
CA ILE A 496 36.30 15.31 -2.28
C ILE A 496 35.68 14.65 -3.51
N VAL A 497 35.97 15.20 -4.69
CA VAL A 497 35.48 14.65 -5.95
C VAL A 497 36.40 13.53 -6.42
N GLU A 498 35.79 12.37 -6.66
CA GLU A 498 36.46 11.21 -7.24
C GLU A 498 35.69 10.60 -8.41
N ARG A 499 36.40 9.77 -9.18
CA ARG A 499 35.78 8.99 -10.25
C ARG A 499 35.08 7.81 -9.58
N TRP A 500 33.81 7.61 -9.91
CA TRP A 500 33.00 6.58 -9.27
C TRP A 500 32.83 5.33 -10.14
N SER A 501 32.45 5.53 -11.40
CA SER A 501 32.19 4.44 -12.34
C SER A 501 32.34 4.92 -13.78
N PRO A 502 32.77 4.05 -14.73
CA PRO A 502 32.72 4.38 -16.15
C PRO A 502 31.27 4.37 -16.71
N ALA A 503 30.27 3.96 -15.93
CA ALA A 503 28.87 3.97 -16.32
C ALA A 503 28.38 5.37 -16.69
N PHE A 504 27.38 5.43 -17.59
CA PHE A 504 26.74 6.66 -18.08
C PHE A 504 27.68 7.70 -18.73
N ALA A 505 28.92 7.31 -19.09
CA ALA A 505 29.89 8.20 -19.73
C ALA A 505 29.36 8.77 -21.05
N ARG A 506 29.26 10.10 -21.14
CA ARG A 506 28.70 10.75 -22.34
C ARG A 506 29.16 12.19 -22.55
N VAL A 507 29.21 12.58 -23.82
CA VAL A 507 29.40 13.96 -24.27
C VAL A 507 28.12 14.47 -24.91
N GLY A 508 27.69 15.67 -24.53
CA GLY A 508 26.54 16.34 -25.13
C GLY A 508 25.59 16.92 -24.08
N PRO A 509 24.54 17.63 -24.52
CA PRO A 509 23.51 18.13 -23.62
C PRO A 509 22.77 16.96 -22.94
N ALA A 510 22.14 17.26 -21.80
CA ALA A 510 21.27 16.32 -21.13
C ALA A 510 20.14 15.80 -22.04
N ASP A 511 19.81 14.51 -21.91
CA ASP A 511 18.56 13.94 -22.41
C ASP A 511 17.83 13.13 -21.34
N ALA A 512 16.82 12.35 -21.73
CA ALA A 512 16.00 11.57 -20.81
C ALA A 512 16.82 10.60 -19.92
N SER A 513 17.94 10.06 -20.43
CA SER A 513 18.84 9.19 -19.66
C SER A 513 19.47 9.94 -18.49
N ASP A 514 19.88 11.18 -18.70
CA ASP A 514 20.49 12.00 -17.66
C ASP A 514 19.50 12.34 -16.54
N ARG A 515 18.25 12.59 -16.94
CA ARG A 515 17.17 12.93 -16.00
C ARG A 515 16.66 11.71 -15.22
N SER A 516 16.99 10.50 -15.65
CA SER A 516 16.54 9.24 -15.03
C SER A 516 17.33 8.82 -13.78
N LEU A 517 18.49 9.43 -13.52
CA LEU A 517 19.38 8.95 -12.48
C LEU A 517 18.79 9.14 -11.08
N ALA A 518 18.89 8.12 -10.24
CA ALA A 518 18.53 8.10 -8.83
C ALA A 518 19.56 7.30 -8.01
N ALA A 519 19.68 7.62 -6.72
CA ALA A 519 20.50 6.86 -5.77
C ALA A 519 19.56 5.97 -4.93
N ILE A 520 19.85 4.69 -4.85
CA ILE A 520 19.05 3.71 -4.09
C ILE A 520 19.97 2.62 -3.53
N ASP A 521 19.84 2.29 -2.24
CA ASP A 521 20.53 1.14 -1.63
C ASP A 521 19.72 -0.13 -1.92
N SER A 522 20.00 -0.74 -3.08
CA SER A 522 19.23 -1.88 -3.60
C SER A 522 19.69 -3.25 -3.13
N ASP A 523 20.77 -3.32 -2.34
CA ASP A 523 21.27 -4.57 -1.75
C ASP A 523 21.33 -4.51 -0.21
N ASN A 524 20.85 -3.42 0.38
CA ASN A 524 20.79 -3.16 1.82
C ASN A 524 22.18 -3.32 2.46
N ASN A 525 23.24 -2.94 1.74
CA ASN A 525 24.60 -2.95 2.26
C ASN A 525 24.95 -1.63 2.98
N GLY A 526 24.07 -0.64 2.91
CA GLY A 526 24.22 0.70 3.47
C GLY A 526 24.67 1.75 2.45
N ALA A 527 25.18 1.35 1.29
CA ALA A 527 25.71 2.23 0.25
C ALA A 527 24.85 2.18 -1.01
N ALA A 528 24.31 3.32 -1.42
CA ALA A 528 23.43 3.43 -2.57
C ALA A 528 24.15 3.22 -3.91
N GLU A 529 23.47 2.53 -4.82
CA GLU A 529 23.82 2.53 -6.23
C GLU A 529 23.18 3.69 -6.99
N ILE A 530 23.87 4.12 -8.05
CA ILE A 530 23.29 5.08 -9.00
C ILE A 530 22.64 4.30 -10.13
N CYS A 531 21.31 4.26 -10.11
CA CYS A 531 20.48 3.59 -11.09
C CYS A 531 19.91 4.55 -12.13
N GLY A 532 19.73 4.07 -13.36
CA GLY A 532 19.07 4.82 -14.43
C GLY A 532 19.18 4.14 -15.78
N VAL A 533 18.66 4.77 -16.83
CA VAL A 533 18.69 4.19 -18.19
C VAL A 533 20.01 4.49 -18.89
N SER A 534 20.66 3.45 -19.40
CA SER A 534 21.86 3.51 -20.23
C SER A 534 21.52 3.31 -21.72
N PHE A 535 22.52 3.05 -22.57
CA PHE A 535 22.27 2.73 -23.98
C PHE A 535 21.56 1.39 -24.17
N ASP A 536 21.87 0.41 -23.31
CA ASP A 536 21.39 -0.98 -23.43
C ASP A 536 20.16 -1.26 -22.55
N GLY A 537 19.74 -0.30 -21.72
CA GLY A 537 18.63 -0.44 -20.78
C GLY A 537 18.96 0.06 -19.37
N VAL A 538 18.15 -0.31 -18.39
CA VAL A 538 18.33 0.07 -16.98
C VAL A 538 19.54 -0.66 -16.39
N ILE A 539 20.43 0.10 -15.75
CA ILE A 539 21.60 -0.38 -15.01
C ILE A 539 21.66 0.31 -13.64
N CYS A 540 22.35 -0.30 -12.69
CA CYS A 540 22.69 0.29 -11.39
C CYS A 540 24.19 0.22 -11.18
N ALA A 541 24.83 1.36 -10.97
CA ALA A 541 26.28 1.49 -10.87
C ALA A 541 26.72 1.72 -9.42
N GLN A 542 27.53 0.79 -8.92
CA GLN A 542 28.30 0.93 -7.68
C GLN A 542 29.66 1.61 -7.95
N HIS A 543 30.45 1.80 -6.89
CA HIS A 543 31.84 2.22 -6.99
C HIS A 543 32.72 1.10 -7.59
N ASP A 544 32.80 1.05 -8.92
CA ASP A 544 33.70 0.16 -9.67
C ASP A 544 34.27 0.87 -10.90
N LEU A 545 35.60 0.98 -10.96
CA LEU A 545 36.33 1.65 -12.03
C LEU A 545 36.72 0.72 -13.19
N THR A 546 36.43 -0.57 -13.09
CA THR A 546 37.00 -1.60 -13.98
C THR A 546 35.98 -2.22 -14.93
N GLN A 547 34.69 -2.21 -14.59
CA GLN A 547 33.65 -2.85 -15.37
C GLN A 547 32.38 -2.00 -15.45
N LEU A 548 31.60 -2.22 -16.51
CA LEU A 548 30.24 -1.70 -16.59
C LEU A 548 29.28 -2.66 -15.89
N PRO A 549 28.26 -2.16 -15.16
CA PRO A 549 27.25 -3.00 -14.54
C PRO A 549 26.46 -3.81 -15.59
N PRO A 550 25.90 -4.97 -15.21
CA PRO A 550 24.98 -5.70 -16.08
C PRO A 550 23.69 -4.90 -16.32
N VAL A 551 23.09 -5.10 -17.50
CA VAL A 551 21.74 -4.61 -17.80
C VAL A 551 20.73 -5.40 -16.97
N ARG A 552 19.97 -4.70 -16.13
CA ARG A 552 18.86 -5.28 -15.34
C ARG A 552 17.62 -5.48 -16.21
N SER A 553 17.36 -4.54 -17.11
CA SER A 553 16.23 -4.60 -18.05
C SER A 553 16.50 -3.81 -19.32
N PRO A 554 16.16 -4.35 -20.51
CA PRO A 554 16.21 -3.60 -21.77
C PRO A 554 15.05 -2.60 -21.93
N TRP A 555 14.03 -2.65 -21.04
CA TRP A 555 12.90 -1.73 -20.97
C TRP A 555 13.10 -0.72 -19.83
N PRO A 556 12.64 0.55 -19.95
CA PRO A 556 11.87 1.15 -21.05
C PRO A 556 12.72 1.65 -22.24
N ASP A 557 12.06 2.25 -23.24
CA ASP A 557 12.76 3.04 -24.25
C ASP A 557 13.55 4.17 -23.56
N ARG A 558 14.81 4.35 -23.93
CA ARG A 558 15.72 5.37 -23.37
C ARG A 558 15.20 6.81 -23.40
N ALA A 559 14.25 7.12 -24.29
CA ALA A 559 13.66 8.45 -24.41
C ALA A 559 12.45 8.64 -23.48
N ALA A 560 11.94 7.56 -22.87
CA ALA A 560 10.84 7.62 -21.93
C ALA A 560 11.32 8.15 -20.56
N PRO A 561 10.45 8.84 -19.81
CA PRO A 561 10.73 9.14 -18.42
C PRO A 561 10.88 7.85 -17.63
N LEU A 562 11.91 7.77 -16.79
CA LEU A 562 12.16 6.67 -15.88
C LEU A 562 12.19 7.23 -14.47
N TRP A 563 11.36 6.65 -13.61
CA TRP A 563 11.42 6.85 -12.17
C TRP A 563 11.95 5.57 -11.55
N VAL A 564 12.97 5.69 -10.70
CA VAL A 564 13.57 4.57 -9.99
C VAL A 564 13.23 4.73 -8.51
N GLY A 565 12.88 3.64 -7.86
CA GLY A 565 12.53 3.61 -6.45
C GLY A 565 12.50 2.17 -5.93
N GLU A 566 12.27 2.04 -4.64
CA GLU A 566 11.85 0.77 -4.04
C GLU A 566 10.33 0.71 -4.22
N LEU A 567 9.76 -0.32 -4.87
CA LEU A 567 8.30 -0.34 -5.08
C LEU A 567 7.59 -1.50 -4.38
N ASP A 568 8.26 -2.61 -4.05
CA ASP A 568 7.61 -3.84 -3.58
C ASP A 568 7.96 -4.29 -2.14
N GLY A 569 8.75 -3.50 -1.41
CA GLY A 569 9.17 -3.74 -0.04
C GLY A 569 10.28 -4.80 0.11
N ASP A 570 10.92 -5.24 -0.97
CA ASP A 570 12.03 -6.18 -0.97
C ASP A 570 13.43 -5.53 -0.87
N ARG A 571 13.48 -4.20 -0.89
CA ARG A 571 14.68 -3.33 -0.83
C ARG A 571 15.59 -3.46 -2.04
N ARG A 572 15.06 -3.79 -3.21
CA ARG A 572 15.78 -3.75 -4.48
C ARG A 572 15.29 -2.57 -5.32
N ALA A 573 16.13 -2.19 -6.28
CA ALA A 573 15.82 -1.11 -7.19
C ALA A 573 14.80 -1.58 -8.21
N ASP A 574 13.63 -0.98 -8.16
CA ASP A 574 12.57 -1.11 -9.15
C ASP A 574 12.48 0.17 -9.97
N TRP A 575 11.66 0.15 -11.02
CA TRP A 575 11.47 1.34 -11.83
C TRP A 575 10.14 1.34 -12.55
N CYS A 576 9.63 2.55 -12.78
CA CYS A 576 8.47 2.79 -13.60
C CYS A 576 8.78 3.71 -14.77
N SER A 577 7.96 3.59 -15.81
CA SER A 577 8.02 4.45 -16.98
C SER A 577 6.63 4.67 -17.53
N ARG A 578 6.44 5.82 -18.15
CA ARG A 578 5.22 6.14 -18.86
C ARG A 578 5.12 5.30 -20.13
N THR A 579 3.92 4.81 -20.41
CA THR A 579 3.52 4.11 -21.64
C THR A 579 2.28 4.78 -22.23
N PRO A 580 1.88 4.45 -23.48
CA PRO A 580 0.65 4.98 -24.07
C PRO A 580 -0.64 4.64 -23.31
N THR A 581 -0.62 3.62 -22.45
CA THR A 581 -1.77 3.13 -21.68
C THR A 581 -1.64 3.43 -20.18
N GLY A 582 -0.73 4.33 -19.80
CA GLY A 582 -0.48 4.73 -18.41
C GLY A 582 0.93 4.38 -17.94
N ILE A 583 1.15 4.33 -16.63
CA ILE A 583 2.39 3.88 -16.01
C ILE A 583 2.48 2.35 -16.05
N ALA A 584 3.66 1.87 -16.43
CA ALA A 584 4.07 0.50 -16.23
C ALA A 584 5.35 0.46 -15.41
N CYS A 585 5.60 -0.64 -14.71
CA CYS A 585 6.74 -0.80 -13.81
C CYS A 585 7.42 -2.15 -13.98
N GLY A 586 8.74 -2.15 -13.88
CA GLY A 586 9.55 -3.35 -13.76
C GLY A 586 10.00 -3.46 -12.31
N VAL A 587 9.65 -4.56 -11.66
CA VAL A 587 10.19 -4.91 -10.35
C VAL A 587 11.32 -5.92 -10.53
N ASP A 588 12.46 -5.67 -9.90
CA ASP A 588 13.67 -6.51 -10.01
C ASP A 588 13.39 -7.95 -9.54
N LEU A 589 12.36 -8.08 -8.71
CA LEU A 589 11.79 -9.31 -8.24
C LEU A 589 11.30 -10.27 -9.30
N LEU A 590 10.67 -9.71 -10.32
CA LEU A 590 10.01 -10.43 -11.39
C LEU A 590 10.90 -10.57 -12.62
N SER A 591 12.17 -10.16 -12.54
CA SER A 591 13.15 -10.22 -13.64
C SER A 591 13.34 -11.63 -14.23
N ASN A 592 13.04 -12.70 -13.47
CA ASN A 592 13.06 -14.08 -13.97
C ASN A 592 11.78 -14.50 -14.72
N VAL A 593 10.69 -13.73 -14.63
CA VAL A 593 9.45 -13.93 -15.40
C VAL A 593 9.41 -12.98 -16.59
N THR A 594 9.73 -11.72 -16.35
CA THR A 594 9.56 -10.62 -17.28
C THR A 594 10.58 -9.54 -16.98
N THR A 595 11.12 -8.93 -18.04
CA THR A 595 11.87 -7.67 -17.95
C THR A 595 11.08 -6.52 -18.58
N ASP A 596 9.88 -6.80 -19.08
CA ASP A 596 8.98 -5.78 -19.62
C ASP A 596 8.23 -5.09 -18.47
N GLY A 597 7.82 -3.83 -18.69
CA GLY A 597 6.98 -3.11 -17.75
C GLY A 597 5.58 -3.72 -17.63
N VAL A 598 5.16 -3.93 -16.39
CA VAL A 598 3.81 -4.40 -16.00
C VAL A 598 2.91 -3.18 -15.78
N PRO A 599 1.68 -3.11 -16.34
CA PRO A 599 0.78 -2.00 -16.12
C PRO A 599 0.41 -1.84 -14.64
N TRP A 600 0.65 -0.65 -14.07
CA TRP A 600 0.43 -0.34 -12.65
C TRP A 600 -0.61 0.77 -12.43
N THR A 601 -1.13 1.35 -13.50
CA THR A 601 -2.07 2.49 -13.41
C THR A 601 -3.40 2.05 -12.79
N TYR A 602 -3.84 2.76 -11.76
CA TYR A 602 -5.17 2.54 -11.19
C TYR A 602 -6.26 2.87 -12.20
N SER A 603 -7.34 2.09 -12.16
CA SER A 603 -8.51 2.32 -13.01
C SER A 603 -9.77 2.12 -12.19
N LEU A 604 -10.79 2.93 -12.48
CA LEU A 604 -12.11 2.77 -11.92
C LEU A 604 -13.15 2.84 -13.05
N SER A 605 -13.93 1.77 -13.23
CA SER A 605 -14.97 1.69 -14.26
C SER A 605 -14.45 1.96 -15.68
N GLY A 606 -13.24 1.50 -16.00
CA GLY A 606 -12.57 1.66 -17.28
C GLY A 606 -11.94 3.04 -17.50
N ILE A 607 -11.99 3.92 -16.50
CA ILE A 607 -11.29 5.22 -16.52
C ILE A 607 -9.97 5.05 -15.81
N LEU A 608 -8.87 5.33 -16.51
CA LEU A 608 -7.52 5.30 -15.94
C LEU A 608 -7.21 6.61 -15.26
N ASP A 609 -6.48 6.54 -14.15
CA ASP A 609 -5.92 7.72 -13.53
C ASP A 609 -4.91 8.42 -14.47
N PRO A 610 -4.84 9.76 -14.40
CA PRO A 610 -3.86 10.50 -15.18
C PRO A 610 -2.45 10.16 -14.71
N THR A 611 -1.51 10.17 -15.64
CA THR A 611 -0.10 9.83 -15.37
C THR A 611 0.81 11.03 -15.60
N PRO A 612 1.89 11.20 -14.82
CA PRO A 612 2.86 12.26 -15.07
C PRO A 612 3.48 12.19 -16.47
N ASP A 613 3.71 13.35 -17.08
CA ASP A 613 4.28 13.48 -18.42
C ASP A 613 5.81 13.29 -18.45
N ASP A 614 6.51 13.77 -17.42
CA ASP A 614 7.97 13.74 -17.34
C ASP A 614 8.48 13.76 -15.89
N VAL A 615 9.79 13.53 -15.73
CA VAL A 615 10.51 13.52 -14.44
C VAL A 615 10.91 14.92 -13.93
N VAL A 616 10.48 16.00 -14.59
CA VAL A 616 10.74 17.38 -14.17
C VAL A 616 9.66 17.82 -13.18
N THR A 617 8.40 17.46 -13.45
CA THR A 617 7.23 17.78 -12.61
C THR A 617 6.68 16.57 -11.87
N SER A 618 7.48 15.51 -11.73
CA SER A 618 7.15 14.32 -10.95
C SER A 618 8.39 13.62 -10.42
N GLY A 619 8.20 12.79 -9.40
CA GLY A 619 9.26 12.04 -8.74
C GLY A 619 8.73 10.81 -8.03
N MET A 620 9.66 10.01 -7.51
CA MET A 620 9.37 8.90 -6.61
C MET A 620 10.11 9.06 -5.31
N ALA A 621 9.39 8.89 -4.19
CA ALA A 621 9.93 8.82 -2.84
C ALA A 621 8.85 8.26 -1.91
N ASP A 622 9.26 7.76 -0.75
CA ASP A 622 8.33 7.32 0.30
C ASP A 622 7.72 8.55 0.97
N VAL A 623 6.42 8.80 0.75
CA VAL A 623 5.71 9.97 1.31
C VAL A 623 4.73 9.58 2.43
N ASP A 624 4.65 8.30 2.79
CA ASP A 624 3.69 7.79 3.79
C ASP A 624 4.33 6.88 4.86
N GLY A 625 5.62 6.59 4.73
CA GLY A 625 6.44 5.85 5.68
C GLY A 625 6.30 4.34 5.57
N ASP A 626 5.69 3.82 4.50
CA ASP A 626 5.50 2.38 4.30
C ASP A 626 6.78 1.65 3.80
N GLY A 627 7.84 2.41 3.51
CA GLY A 627 9.13 1.95 3.03
C GLY A 627 9.19 1.71 1.51
N ARG A 628 8.12 2.02 0.78
CA ARG A 628 8.00 1.94 -0.67
C ARG A 628 7.90 3.37 -1.23
N SER A 629 8.33 3.52 -2.47
CA SER A 629 8.34 4.80 -3.17
C SER A 629 7.02 5.03 -3.89
N ASP A 630 6.44 6.21 -3.68
CA ASP A 630 5.19 6.63 -4.27
C ASP A 630 5.42 7.55 -5.46
N LEU A 631 4.55 7.47 -6.47
CA LEU A 631 4.65 8.34 -7.65
C LEU A 631 3.89 9.64 -7.42
N CYS A 632 4.61 10.72 -7.17
CA CYS A 632 4.05 12.06 -6.98
C CYS A 632 4.25 12.93 -8.22
N GLY A 633 3.26 13.76 -8.53
CA GLY A 633 3.31 14.64 -9.70
C GLY A 633 2.40 15.87 -9.56
N ILE A 634 2.58 16.79 -10.51
CA ILE A 634 1.66 17.92 -10.71
C ILE A 634 0.62 17.52 -11.76
N PHE A 635 -0.65 17.62 -11.41
CA PHE A 635 -1.79 17.28 -12.26
C PHE A 635 -2.75 18.44 -12.38
N ASP A 636 -3.45 18.55 -13.50
CA ASP A 636 -4.63 19.41 -13.62
C ASP A 636 -5.85 18.53 -13.90
N ARG A 637 -6.76 18.47 -12.92
CA ARG A 637 -8.02 17.70 -12.99
C ARG A 637 -9.22 18.57 -13.38
N GLY A 638 -8.98 19.71 -14.02
CA GLY A 638 -10.01 20.68 -14.41
C GLY A 638 -10.44 21.63 -13.29
N THR A 639 -9.75 21.60 -12.15
CA THR A 639 -9.96 22.49 -10.99
C THR A 639 -8.72 23.30 -10.63
N GLY A 640 -7.74 23.34 -11.54
CA GLY A 640 -6.44 23.98 -11.33
C GLY A 640 -5.33 22.96 -11.06
N PRO A 641 -4.07 23.43 -10.97
CA PRO A 641 -2.92 22.60 -10.69
C PRO A 641 -2.97 22.02 -9.27
N GLN A 642 -2.58 20.77 -9.13
CA GLN A 642 -2.67 19.99 -7.92
C GLN A 642 -1.44 19.11 -7.75
N ILE A 643 -0.95 18.97 -6.53
CA ILE A 643 0.00 17.93 -6.15
C ILE A 643 -0.79 16.69 -5.79
N ALA A 644 -0.51 15.56 -6.44
CA ALA A 644 -1.12 14.29 -6.11
C ALA A 644 -0.09 13.16 -6.17
N CYS A 645 -0.31 12.13 -5.36
CA CYS A 645 0.57 10.97 -5.26
C CYS A 645 -0.23 9.68 -5.45
N ALA A 646 0.32 8.75 -6.23
CA ALA A 646 -0.22 7.41 -6.41
C ALA A 646 0.65 6.47 -5.57
N ARG A 647 0.07 5.93 -4.50
CA ARG A 647 0.83 5.15 -3.50
C ARG A 647 1.12 3.73 -3.97
N SER A 648 2.33 3.23 -3.75
CA SER A 648 2.69 1.87 -4.12
C SER A 648 1.97 0.85 -3.25
N GLN A 649 1.33 -0.13 -3.90
CA GLN A 649 0.67 -1.28 -3.25
C GLN A 649 1.48 -2.56 -3.48
N GLY A 650 2.79 -2.43 -3.69
CA GLY A 650 3.75 -3.49 -3.97
C GLY A 650 3.78 -4.00 -5.40
N PHE A 651 2.63 -4.17 -6.05
CA PHE A 651 2.52 -4.68 -7.43
C PHE A 651 1.49 -3.89 -8.26
N GLY A 652 1.42 -2.59 -8.03
CA GLY A 652 0.46 -1.67 -8.65
C GLY A 652 0.34 -0.40 -7.83
N PHE A 653 -0.10 0.69 -8.45
CA PHE A 653 -0.45 1.90 -7.72
C PHE A 653 -1.91 1.88 -7.30
N GLY A 654 -2.16 2.45 -6.11
CA GLY A 654 -3.49 2.87 -5.70
C GLY A 654 -3.96 4.09 -6.51
N PRO A 655 -5.21 4.54 -6.27
CA PRO A 655 -5.75 5.74 -6.91
C PRO A 655 -4.90 6.96 -6.56
N LEU A 656 -4.86 7.90 -7.49
CA LEU A 656 -4.09 9.13 -7.36
C LEU A 656 -4.77 10.03 -6.31
N ALA A 657 -4.17 10.11 -5.13
CA ALA A 657 -4.69 10.86 -3.99
C ALA A 657 -4.21 12.32 -4.02
N LEU A 658 -5.14 13.26 -3.85
CA LEU A 658 -4.82 14.68 -3.78
C LEU A 658 -4.05 14.98 -2.49
N LEU A 659 -2.84 15.53 -2.62
CA LEU A 659 -2.06 16.03 -1.50
C LEU A 659 -2.37 17.51 -1.26
N ALA A 660 -2.25 18.37 -2.27
CA ALA A 660 -2.58 19.79 -2.10
C ALA A 660 -3.03 20.47 -3.41
N SER A 661 -3.88 21.49 -3.28
CA SER A 661 -4.22 22.39 -4.38
C SER A 661 -3.17 23.50 -4.48
N LEU A 662 -2.76 23.84 -5.71
CA LEU A 662 -1.81 24.90 -5.99
C LEU A 662 -2.52 26.13 -6.59
N PRO A 663 -1.94 27.34 -6.45
CA PRO A 663 -2.42 28.52 -7.17
C PRO A 663 -2.43 28.33 -8.69
N ASP A 664 -3.31 29.05 -9.40
CA ASP A 664 -3.29 29.06 -10.86
C ASP A 664 -1.93 29.56 -11.38
N GLY A 665 -1.24 28.72 -12.15
CA GLY A 665 0.11 29.04 -12.62
C GLY A 665 0.75 27.93 -13.43
N THR A 666 1.99 28.17 -13.85
CA THR A 666 2.87 27.17 -14.46
C THR A 666 3.93 26.77 -13.45
N TYR A 667 4.21 25.48 -13.37
CA TYR A 667 5.20 24.93 -12.47
C TYR A 667 6.33 24.32 -13.28
N ASP A 668 7.56 24.69 -12.93
CA ASP A 668 8.77 24.31 -13.65
C ASP A 668 9.47 23.09 -13.02
N ALA A 669 9.11 22.72 -11.78
CA ALA A 669 9.70 21.59 -11.08
C ALA A 669 8.81 21.02 -9.98
N LEU A 670 8.98 19.73 -9.69
CA LEU A 670 8.60 19.08 -8.44
C LEU A 670 9.85 18.38 -7.86
N TRP A 671 10.07 18.56 -6.56
CA TRP A 671 11.14 17.92 -5.81
C TRP A 671 10.58 17.18 -4.61
N LEU A 672 11.16 16.01 -4.33
CA LEU A 672 10.84 15.17 -3.19
C LEU A 672 12.07 15.05 -2.29
N GLY A 673 11.87 15.15 -0.98
CA GLY A 673 12.91 14.99 0.03
C GLY A 673 12.44 15.45 1.40
N ASP A 674 13.02 14.88 2.46
CA ASP A 674 12.68 15.17 3.86
C ASP A 674 13.16 16.58 4.25
N LEU A 675 12.25 17.55 4.32
CA LEU A 675 12.57 18.95 4.65
C LEU A 675 12.77 19.12 6.15
N ASP A 676 12.04 18.37 6.99
CA ASP A 676 11.89 18.67 8.42
C ASP A 676 12.47 17.63 9.39
N GLY A 677 12.98 16.52 8.85
CA GLY A 677 13.72 15.48 9.54
C GLY A 677 12.84 14.41 10.16
N ASP A 678 11.61 14.23 9.67
CA ASP A 678 10.67 13.23 10.16
C ASP A 678 10.85 11.85 9.51
N GLY A 679 11.71 11.74 8.49
CA GLY A 679 12.02 10.53 7.75
C GLY A 679 11.10 10.27 6.56
N LEU A 680 10.11 11.13 6.30
CA LEU A 680 9.23 11.07 5.15
C LEU A 680 9.67 12.07 4.08
N ALA A 681 9.43 11.74 2.81
CA ALA A 681 9.72 12.69 1.74
C ALA A 681 8.59 13.73 1.63
N ASP A 682 8.94 15.00 1.79
CA ASP A 682 8.04 16.12 1.54
C ASP A 682 7.99 16.47 0.05
N VAL A 683 6.94 17.20 -0.36
CA VAL A 683 6.77 17.63 -1.74
C VAL A 683 6.91 19.14 -1.88
N CYS A 684 7.89 19.59 -2.66
CA CYS A 684 8.04 21.01 -3.03
C CYS A 684 7.87 21.21 -4.54
N VAL A 685 7.13 22.25 -4.93
CA VAL A 685 7.01 22.67 -6.33
C VAL A 685 7.50 24.10 -6.54
N ASP A 686 8.07 24.38 -7.71
CA ASP A 686 8.66 25.68 -8.07
C ASP A 686 7.90 26.31 -9.25
N ASP A 687 7.38 27.53 -9.06
CA ASP A 687 6.71 28.30 -10.13
C ASP A 687 7.63 29.28 -10.88
N GLY A 688 8.93 29.24 -10.58
CA GLY A 688 9.94 30.17 -11.10
C GLY A 688 10.26 31.32 -10.14
N THR A 689 9.39 31.60 -9.17
CA THR A 689 9.50 32.72 -8.21
C THR A 689 9.29 32.31 -6.75
N THR A 690 8.41 31.35 -6.53
CA THR A 690 7.93 30.89 -5.23
C THR A 690 8.01 29.37 -5.19
N LEU A 691 8.41 28.87 -4.04
CA LEU A 691 8.36 27.45 -3.70
C LEU A 691 7.11 27.20 -2.87
N TYR A 692 6.36 26.15 -3.21
CA TYR A 692 5.21 25.68 -2.45
C TYR A 692 5.54 24.29 -1.93
N CYS A 693 5.71 24.16 -0.62
CA CYS A 693 6.09 22.90 0.00
C CYS A 693 4.96 22.34 0.86
N VAL A 694 4.76 21.03 0.80
CA VAL A 694 3.77 20.29 1.57
C VAL A 694 4.51 19.21 2.34
N PRO A 695 4.62 19.37 3.68
CA PRO A 695 5.19 18.32 4.50
C PRO A 695 4.32 17.06 4.48
N ALA A 696 4.95 15.91 4.34
CA ALA A 696 4.36 14.59 4.58
C ALA A 696 4.06 14.42 6.08
N ARG A 697 3.08 13.57 6.44
CA ARG A 697 2.62 13.37 7.82
C ARG A 697 1.96 12.04 8.09
#